data_AF-A0A534QCX3-F1
#
_entry.id   AF-A0A534QCX3-F1
#
_cell.length_a   1.000
_cell.length_b   1.000
_cell.length_c   1.000
_cell.angle_alpha   90.00
_cell.angle_beta   90.00
_cell.angle_gamma   90.00
#
_symmetry.space_group_name_H-M   'P 1'
#
loop_
_entity.id
_entity.type
_entity.pdbx_description
1 polymer ?
#
loop_
_entity_poly.entity_id
_entity_poly.type
_entity_poly.pdbx_seq_one_letter_code
_entity_poly.pdbx_strand_id
1 'polypeptide(L)'
;MSSGAGISARARAADSARGATFGFGLLGLVLGALVGQSAWGALSGAGLGAIFGTLRAASRRSAALGDALVRLERRLGALERAPRAEMPEAPAAAPPAPAPAAAPAPPVFTPPPAAPERVDVAPAADRAATAQRAPSAFDRALAAARDLLLGGNTVVRVGILVLLIGVALLAKWAVDRDLFPIEARLALAAAIGIALTGVGYRLRDARPGFGTTLQGGGIAALYLVVFFAYRTYALVPAPLAFALFVAIAVACGVLAVVQDSQPLIFIGSVGGFLAPILASTGEGRHVVLFSYYLLLDLAVAAVAWRKAWRALNLLAFFSTYAVATTWGVLRYRPEQFASTEPFVLAYLVLFTGVALVNAWRRSPRLAGVIDGTLVFGTPLVSLLAQARLVEGRQLGMALSTAGLGVYYALLATWVWRSAPENLRRIGEAFLALGVVFGTIAIPLAIDDALTTTLVWALEGAGLYWVGARQERWLARGSGVALQALAAFAFLWATDLAGYSIRSGAFAPLANIRFLSGAAIAFAGWFIAREAYALRETLAEREWQLAQGLAWWGLAWWAGACAAEIDQFVSSSHEVAVALLVASATFLALERTAAALAWLPGRVLSLAVIPTGFVALLLVLGRGEHVFADGSALGWLVLIVSAYALLRRLEGCGLPWTSGGYAPALWLVALVLGFGLAGVIDGPLRLAGDWPLAGFALGPVIALLGSQLLFERGVGPFGRFAAIHIGAGAAPIAGLAVFWFLALNLRAHGNAAPLPYLPLLGPADLALALLFVALFDWWLRVQRTQPPVLSGAWRAAVVPAFAALAFVWLNGVLVRSVVQWAHVPFRAGALWDSTPLQAALSISWTLVALGAMAWSTQRAYRRPWIAAAALLGVTVVKLFIVDLSTLSTGAKIGTFLVVGALLLVVGYVSPVPPAVAESGDGRA
;
A
#
# COMPACT_ATOMS: atom_id res chain seq x y z
N MET A 1 -9.24 15.28 -30.55
CA MET A 1 -8.86 14.98 -29.14
C MET A 1 -9.27 13.58 -28.70
N SER A 2 -9.11 12.57 -29.56
CA SER A 2 -9.42 11.15 -29.31
C SER A 2 -8.19 10.30 -28.97
N SER A 3 -7.00 10.90 -28.77
CA SER A 3 -5.76 10.14 -28.55
C SER A 3 -5.32 10.01 -27.08
N GLY A 4 -5.92 10.75 -26.12
CA GLY A 4 -5.59 10.62 -24.68
C GLY A 4 -6.28 9.46 -23.96
N ALA A 5 -7.49 9.09 -24.38
CA ALA A 5 -8.24 7.96 -23.81
C ALA A 5 -7.67 6.59 -24.22
N GLY A 6 -7.02 6.51 -25.39
CA GLY A 6 -6.41 5.27 -25.91
C GLY A 6 -5.10 4.88 -25.21
N ILE A 7 -4.32 5.85 -24.74
CA ILE A 7 -3.04 5.59 -24.07
C ILE A 7 -3.28 5.15 -22.60
N SER A 8 -4.30 5.68 -21.91
CA SER A 8 -4.68 5.23 -20.56
C SER A 8 -5.43 3.89 -20.52
N ALA A 9 -6.08 3.47 -21.61
CA ALA A 9 -6.72 2.16 -21.74
C ALA A 9 -5.72 1.05 -22.08
N ARG A 10 -4.70 1.33 -22.90
CA ARG A 10 -3.60 0.38 -23.19
C ARG A 10 -2.66 0.20 -22.00
N ALA A 11 -2.42 1.25 -21.20
CA ALA A 11 -1.68 1.13 -19.93
C ALA A 11 -2.44 0.27 -18.89
N ARG A 12 -3.77 0.44 -18.74
CA ARG A 12 -4.63 -0.39 -17.86
C ARG A 12 -4.73 -1.87 -18.28
N ALA A 13 -4.68 -2.16 -19.58
CA ALA A 13 -4.69 -3.54 -20.09
C ALA A 13 -3.31 -4.24 -19.94
N ALA A 14 -2.21 -3.48 -20.06
CA ALA A 14 -0.86 -4.00 -19.88
C ALA A 14 -0.53 -4.26 -18.39
N ASP A 15 -1.10 -3.50 -17.45
CA ASP A 15 -0.88 -3.67 -16.01
C ASP A 15 -1.83 -4.68 -15.34
N SER A 16 -3.04 -4.92 -15.88
CA SER A 16 -3.91 -6.06 -15.52
C SER A 16 -3.26 -7.43 -15.80
N ALA A 17 -2.48 -7.51 -16.87
CA ALA A 17 -1.74 -8.73 -17.22
C ALA A 17 -0.54 -8.97 -16.29
N ARG A 18 0.12 -7.90 -15.82
CA ARG A 18 1.26 -7.93 -14.88
C ARG A 18 0.83 -8.21 -13.44
N GLY A 19 -0.33 -7.73 -12.99
CA GLY A 19 -0.91 -8.06 -11.67
C GLY A 19 -1.40 -9.52 -11.56
N ALA A 20 -1.88 -10.11 -12.65
CA ALA A 20 -2.28 -11.52 -12.69
C ALA A 20 -1.07 -12.47 -12.65
N THR A 21 -0.02 -12.20 -13.42
CA THR A 21 1.23 -12.98 -13.38
C THR A 21 1.92 -12.85 -12.02
N PHE A 22 1.86 -11.68 -11.41
CA PHE A 22 2.37 -11.42 -10.06
C PHE A 22 1.56 -12.17 -8.98
N GLY A 23 0.23 -12.21 -9.05
CA GLY A 23 -0.61 -13.02 -8.16
C GLY A 23 -0.34 -14.52 -8.27
N PHE A 24 -0.13 -15.04 -9.49
CA PHE A 24 0.22 -16.44 -9.68
C PHE A 24 1.67 -16.75 -9.28
N GLY A 25 2.60 -15.80 -9.40
CA GLY A 25 3.98 -15.91 -8.91
C GLY A 25 4.08 -15.88 -7.38
N LEU A 26 3.26 -15.06 -6.69
CA LEU A 26 3.22 -15.01 -5.23
C LEU A 26 2.56 -16.26 -4.63
N LEU A 27 1.48 -16.73 -5.27
CA LEU A 27 0.82 -17.99 -4.93
C LEU A 27 1.76 -19.18 -5.16
N GLY A 28 2.56 -19.14 -6.23
CA GLY A 28 3.60 -20.11 -6.46
C GLY A 28 4.74 -20.06 -5.42
N LEU A 29 5.22 -18.87 -5.08
CA LEU A 29 6.29 -18.64 -4.10
C LEU A 29 5.91 -19.15 -2.70
N VAL A 30 4.66 -18.92 -2.32
CA VAL A 30 4.07 -19.43 -1.09
C VAL A 30 3.85 -20.95 -1.18
N LEU A 31 3.29 -21.46 -2.29
CA LEU A 31 3.13 -22.90 -2.51
C LEU A 31 4.43 -23.66 -2.44
N GLY A 32 5.49 -23.06 -2.96
CA GLY A 32 6.74 -23.72 -2.90
C GLY A 32 7.36 -23.67 -1.50
N ALA A 33 7.29 -22.54 -0.79
CA ALA A 33 8.10 -22.32 0.42
C ALA A 33 7.85 -23.39 1.48
N LEU A 34 6.72 -24.06 1.31
CA LEU A 34 6.24 -25.15 2.13
C LEU A 34 6.46 -26.54 1.57
N VAL A 35 6.64 -26.70 0.26
CA VAL A 35 6.97 -27.98 -0.39
C VAL A 35 8.37 -28.48 -0.01
N GLY A 36 9.27 -27.61 0.43
CA GLY A 36 10.64 -28.02 0.69
C GLY A 36 11.01 -28.34 2.13
N GLN A 37 10.33 -27.80 3.15
CA GLN A 37 10.99 -27.48 4.44
C GLN A 37 12.45 -26.99 4.22
N SER A 38 12.61 -26.31 3.08
CA SER A 38 13.82 -25.94 2.37
C SER A 38 13.37 -25.02 1.25
N ALA A 39 14.24 -24.09 0.87
CA ALA A 39 13.91 -23.05 -0.09
C ALA A 39 13.57 -23.56 -1.51
N TRP A 40 13.69 -24.86 -1.81
CA TRP A 40 13.60 -25.41 -3.17
C TRP A 40 12.21 -25.86 -3.60
N GLY A 41 11.37 -26.27 -2.65
CA GLY A 41 9.94 -26.28 -2.89
C GLY A 41 9.49 -24.91 -3.36
N ALA A 42 9.97 -23.83 -2.68
CA ALA A 42 9.60 -22.39 -2.86
C ALA A 42 9.65 -21.98 -4.30
N LEU A 43 10.77 -22.33 -4.87
CA LEU A 43 11.18 -21.96 -6.19
C LEU A 43 10.44 -22.77 -7.27
N SER A 44 9.97 -24.00 -6.99
CA SER A 44 9.21 -24.82 -7.95
C SER A 44 7.72 -24.47 -8.04
N GLY A 45 7.09 -24.14 -6.92
CA GLY A 45 5.73 -23.58 -6.90
C GLY A 45 5.69 -22.21 -7.59
N ALA A 46 6.69 -21.36 -7.33
CA ALA A 46 6.83 -20.04 -7.96
C ALA A 46 6.96 -20.16 -9.47
N GLY A 47 7.73 -21.15 -9.94
CA GLY A 47 7.92 -21.45 -11.36
C GLY A 47 6.63 -21.86 -12.09
N LEU A 48 5.83 -22.79 -11.55
CA LEU A 48 4.57 -23.21 -12.17
C LEU A 48 3.51 -22.09 -12.15
N GLY A 49 3.47 -21.31 -11.07
CA GLY A 49 2.62 -20.13 -10.96
C GLY A 49 2.95 -19.06 -12.02
N ALA A 50 4.24 -18.76 -12.23
CA ALA A 50 4.69 -17.81 -13.24
C ALA A 50 4.39 -18.30 -14.68
N ILE A 51 4.55 -19.60 -14.96
CA ILE A 51 4.32 -20.17 -16.30
C ILE A 51 2.82 -20.18 -16.65
N PHE A 52 1.95 -20.50 -15.68
CA PHE A 52 0.50 -20.40 -15.88
C PHE A 52 0.05 -18.95 -16.11
N GLY A 53 0.68 -18.00 -15.40
CA GLY A 53 0.51 -16.58 -15.67
C GLY A 53 0.90 -16.18 -17.11
N THR A 54 2.01 -16.71 -17.63
CA THR A 54 2.49 -16.43 -19.00
C THR A 54 1.61 -17.03 -20.11
N LEU A 55 1.04 -18.23 -19.93
CA LEU A 55 0.09 -18.82 -20.90
C LEU A 55 -1.23 -18.03 -21.00
N ARG A 56 -1.65 -17.47 -19.87
CA ARG A 56 -2.86 -16.64 -19.77
C ARG A 56 -2.66 -15.23 -20.32
N ALA A 57 -1.44 -14.70 -20.26
CA ALA A 57 -1.07 -13.45 -20.93
C ALA A 57 -0.88 -13.65 -22.45
N ALA A 58 -0.40 -14.83 -22.87
CA ALA A 58 -0.20 -15.18 -24.27
C ALA A 58 -1.53 -15.39 -25.03
N SER A 59 -2.53 -16.03 -24.42
CA SER A 59 -3.86 -16.19 -25.05
C SER A 59 -4.57 -14.86 -25.28
N ARG A 60 -4.46 -13.92 -24.32
CA ARG A 60 -4.95 -12.54 -24.45
C ARG A 60 -4.27 -11.76 -25.58
N ARG A 61 -2.96 -12.00 -25.85
CA ARG A 61 -2.23 -11.45 -27.01
C ARG A 61 -2.71 -12.03 -28.35
N SER A 62 -3.07 -13.32 -28.40
CA SER A 62 -3.58 -13.94 -29.63
C SER A 62 -4.96 -13.42 -30.04
N ALA A 63 -5.83 -13.15 -29.06
CA ALA A 63 -7.13 -12.53 -29.31
C ALA A 63 -6.99 -11.07 -29.79
N ALA A 64 -6.04 -10.31 -29.23
CA ALA A 64 -5.76 -8.95 -29.67
C ALA A 64 -5.16 -8.89 -31.10
N LEU A 65 -4.39 -9.92 -31.51
CA LEU A 65 -3.86 -10.10 -32.86
C LEU A 65 -4.97 -10.47 -33.87
N GLY A 66 -5.92 -11.32 -33.49
CA GLY A 66 -7.10 -11.63 -34.30
C GLY A 66 -7.94 -10.39 -34.60
N ASP A 67 -8.18 -9.55 -33.59
CA ASP A 67 -8.88 -8.27 -33.77
C ASP A 67 -8.09 -7.28 -34.65
N ALA A 68 -6.75 -7.34 -34.64
CA ALA A 68 -5.90 -6.50 -35.46
C ALA A 68 -5.91 -6.93 -36.93
N LEU A 69 -5.97 -8.23 -37.20
CA LEU A 69 -6.09 -8.79 -38.55
C LEU A 69 -7.45 -8.48 -39.18
N VAL A 70 -8.55 -8.65 -38.44
CA VAL A 70 -9.89 -8.28 -38.92
C VAL A 70 -10.00 -6.77 -39.22
N ARG A 71 -9.31 -5.92 -38.45
CA ARG A 71 -9.22 -4.48 -38.75
C ARG A 71 -8.39 -4.18 -39.99
N LEU A 72 -7.34 -4.97 -40.27
CA LEU A 72 -6.48 -4.85 -41.45
C LEU A 72 -7.21 -5.32 -42.71
N GLU A 73 -7.93 -6.44 -42.65
CA GLU A 73 -8.79 -6.95 -43.73
C GLU A 73 -9.91 -5.96 -44.07
N ARG A 74 -10.55 -5.35 -43.05
CA ARG A 74 -11.56 -4.29 -43.30
C ARG A 74 -10.97 -3.04 -43.94
N ARG A 75 -9.70 -2.69 -43.63
CA ARG A 75 -9.02 -1.54 -44.25
C ARG A 75 -8.57 -1.84 -45.67
N LEU A 76 -8.07 -3.04 -45.94
CA LEU A 76 -7.75 -3.52 -47.29
C LEU A 76 -9.01 -3.57 -48.16
N GLY A 77 -10.09 -4.17 -47.66
CA GLY A 77 -11.37 -4.18 -48.36
C GLY A 77 -12.03 -2.80 -48.49
N ALA A 78 -11.60 -1.78 -47.73
CA ALA A 78 -12.03 -0.39 -47.92
C ALA A 78 -11.17 0.34 -48.97
N LEU A 79 -9.88 0.01 -49.08
CA LEU A 79 -8.97 0.53 -50.10
C LEU A 79 -9.25 -0.09 -51.48
N GLU A 80 -9.62 -1.38 -51.53
CA GLU A 80 -10.02 -2.06 -52.76
C GLU A 80 -11.40 -1.62 -53.27
N ARG A 81 -12.29 -1.17 -52.38
CA ARG A 81 -13.62 -0.61 -52.74
C ARG A 81 -13.62 0.89 -52.98
N ALA A 82 -12.50 1.58 -52.75
CA ALA A 82 -12.38 2.98 -53.14
C ALA A 82 -12.28 3.05 -54.68
N PRO A 83 -13.23 3.68 -55.38
CA PRO A 83 -13.12 3.87 -56.82
C PRO A 83 -11.88 4.72 -57.10
N ARG A 84 -11.05 4.28 -58.07
CA ARG A 84 -9.91 5.06 -58.58
C ARG A 84 -10.40 6.48 -58.90
N ALA A 85 -9.81 7.47 -58.24
CA ALA A 85 -10.09 8.87 -58.51
C ALA A 85 -9.78 9.16 -59.99
N GLU A 86 -10.81 9.56 -60.75
CA GLU A 86 -10.64 10.20 -62.05
C GLU A 86 -10.05 11.61 -61.85
N MET A 87 -9.03 11.91 -62.64
CA MET A 87 -8.46 13.25 -62.83
C MET A 87 -9.29 14.00 -63.90
N PRO A 88 -9.30 15.35 -63.92
CA PRO A 88 -10.48 16.16 -64.28
C PRO A 88 -10.51 16.66 -65.73
N GLU A 89 -11.71 16.96 -66.25
CA GLU A 89 -11.91 17.92 -67.36
C GLU A 89 -13.29 18.63 -67.31
N ALA A 90 -13.34 19.86 -67.83
CA ALA A 90 -14.35 20.91 -67.60
C ALA A 90 -15.43 21.01 -68.73
N PRO A 91 -16.19 22.13 -68.90
CA PRO A 91 -17.64 22.25 -68.68
C PRO A 91 -18.49 22.48 -69.97
N ALA A 92 -19.84 22.40 -69.90
CA ALA A 92 -20.78 23.39 -70.50
C ALA A 92 -22.28 22.96 -70.56
N ALA A 93 -23.12 23.99 -70.40
CA ALA A 93 -24.45 24.24 -71.02
C ALA A 93 -25.75 23.64 -70.42
N ALA A 94 -26.56 24.55 -69.85
CA ALA A 94 -28.03 24.56 -69.90
C ALA A 94 -28.45 25.98 -70.34
N PRO A 95 -29.52 26.21 -71.14
CA PRO A 95 -30.91 26.36 -70.64
C PRO A 95 -31.98 26.02 -71.77
N PRO A 96 -33.28 26.45 -71.83
CA PRO A 96 -34.14 27.28 -70.95
C PRO A 96 -35.64 26.81 -70.73
N ALA A 97 -36.30 27.19 -69.60
CA ALA A 97 -37.50 28.09 -69.46
C ALA A 97 -38.93 27.43 -69.57
N PRO A 98 -40.07 28.10 -69.20
CA PRO A 98 -40.39 28.94 -68.01
C PRO A 98 -41.86 28.83 -67.45
N ALA A 99 -42.09 29.52 -66.30
CA ALA A 99 -43.30 30.32 -65.89
C ALA A 99 -44.61 29.64 -65.37
N PRO A 100 -45.52 30.35 -64.63
CA PRO A 100 -45.40 31.60 -63.84
C PRO A 100 -46.18 31.67 -62.47
N ALA A 101 -45.72 32.63 -61.64
CA ALA A 101 -46.44 33.62 -60.83
C ALA A 101 -47.50 33.27 -59.74
N ALA A 102 -47.21 33.72 -58.51
CA ALA A 102 -48.06 34.66 -57.76
C ALA A 102 -47.21 35.48 -56.77
N ALA A 103 -47.47 36.79 -56.69
CA ALA A 103 -46.85 37.78 -55.80
C ALA A 103 -47.98 38.48 -54.97
N PRO A 104 -47.69 39.47 -54.09
CA PRO A 104 -47.18 39.32 -52.72
C PRO A 104 -48.07 40.04 -51.66
N ALA A 105 -47.75 39.88 -50.37
CA ALA A 105 -48.21 40.74 -49.26
C ALA A 105 -47.08 40.91 -48.20
N PRO A 106 -47.06 42.01 -47.41
CA PRO A 106 -45.84 42.70 -46.95
C PRO A 106 -45.20 42.16 -45.64
N PRO A 107 -43.95 42.59 -45.31
CA PRO A 107 -43.07 41.88 -44.38
C PRO A 107 -43.29 42.29 -42.91
N VAL A 108 -43.23 41.29 -42.02
CA VAL A 108 -43.00 41.50 -40.59
C VAL A 108 -41.51 41.33 -40.31
N PHE A 109 -40.90 42.38 -39.80
CA PHE A 109 -39.49 42.47 -39.41
C PHE A 109 -39.24 41.62 -38.16
N THR A 110 -38.44 40.56 -38.28
CA THR A 110 -37.75 39.94 -37.14
C THR A 110 -36.24 39.98 -37.39
N PRO A 111 -35.44 40.55 -36.47
CA PRO A 111 -34.01 40.72 -36.68
C PRO A 111 -33.27 39.37 -36.67
N PRO A 112 -32.24 39.18 -37.52
CA PRO A 112 -31.56 37.89 -37.67
C PRO A 112 -30.72 37.54 -36.44
N PRO A 113 -30.64 36.25 -36.07
CA PRO A 113 -29.66 35.79 -35.08
C PRO A 113 -28.25 36.00 -35.62
N ALA A 114 -27.43 36.67 -34.81
CA ALA A 114 -26.05 36.98 -35.10
C ALA A 114 -25.26 35.71 -35.46
N ALA A 115 -24.44 35.84 -36.50
CA ALA A 115 -23.45 34.84 -36.91
C ALA A 115 -22.59 34.41 -35.71
N PRO A 116 -22.21 33.12 -35.61
CA PRO A 116 -21.30 32.67 -34.58
C PRO A 116 -19.95 33.36 -34.79
N GLU A 117 -19.59 34.18 -33.81
CA GLU A 117 -18.26 34.75 -33.65
C GLU A 117 -17.23 33.61 -33.71
N ARG A 118 -16.33 33.65 -34.70
CA ARG A 118 -15.16 32.80 -34.72
C ARG A 118 -14.34 33.12 -33.47
N VAL A 119 -14.51 32.31 -32.44
CA VAL A 119 -13.52 32.22 -31.38
C VAL A 119 -12.31 31.54 -32.01
N ASP A 120 -11.26 32.32 -32.27
CA ASP A 120 -9.93 31.79 -32.55
C ASP A 120 -9.48 30.95 -31.34
N VAL A 121 -9.74 29.64 -31.42
CA VAL A 121 -9.15 28.67 -30.50
C VAL A 121 -7.69 28.53 -30.90
N ALA A 122 -6.85 29.42 -30.38
CA ALA A 122 -5.42 29.18 -30.28
C ALA A 122 -5.20 27.82 -29.59
N PRO A 123 -4.25 26.99 -30.03
CA PRO A 123 -4.11 25.63 -29.53
C PRO A 123 -3.83 25.63 -28.03
N ALA A 124 -4.76 25.09 -27.24
CA ALA A 124 -4.64 24.90 -25.79
C ALA A 124 -3.71 23.72 -25.43
N ALA A 125 -2.62 23.51 -26.19
CA ALA A 125 -1.69 22.39 -25.99
C ALA A 125 -0.39 22.77 -25.26
N ASP A 126 -0.02 24.05 -25.18
CA ASP A 126 1.26 24.46 -24.54
C ASP A 126 1.14 25.10 -23.15
N ARG A 127 -0.08 25.31 -22.63
CA ARG A 127 -0.25 25.87 -21.26
C ARG A 127 -0.10 24.85 -20.14
N ALA A 128 0.08 23.56 -20.46
CA ALA A 128 0.26 22.51 -19.46
C ALA A 128 1.74 22.28 -19.05
N ALA A 129 2.72 22.96 -19.68
CA ALA A 129 4.14 22.73 -19.43
C ALA A 129 4.84 23.77 -18.54
N THR A 130 4.17 24.83 -18.10
CA THR A 130 4.75 25.81 -17.15
C THR A 130 3.82 26.06 -15.96
N ALA A 131 3.47 25.00 -15.24
CA ALA A 131 3.19 25.15 -13.82
C ALA A 131 4.53 25.42 -13.11
N GLN A 132 4.98 26.68 -13.14
CA GLN A 132 6.06 27.11 -12.25
C GLN A 132 5.66 26.74 -10.83
N ARG A 133 6.43 25.82 -10.22
CA ARG A 133 6.35 25.50 -8.79
C ARG A 133 6.26 26.82 -8.03
N ALA A 134 5.19 27.01 -7.26
CA ALA A 134 5.16 28.08 -6.29
C ALA A 134 6.42 27.92 -5.42
N PRO A 135 7.27 28.96 -5.30
CA PRO A 135 8.54 28.84 -4.60
C PRO A 135 8.29 28.33 -3.18
N SER A 136 9.10 27.36 -2.76
CA SER A 136 8.99 26.77 -1.42
C SER A 136 9.19 27.86 -0.36
N ALA A 137 8.74 27.62 0.87
CA ALA A 137 8.97 28.57 1.97
C ALA A 137 10.47 28.91 2.14
N PHE A 138 11.34 27.95 1.82
CA PHE A 138 12.79 28.12 1.79
C PHE A 138 13.25 29.02 0.63
N ASP A 139 12.70 28.87 -0.58
CA ASP A 139 13.05 29.72 -1.72
C ASP A 139 12.61 31.18 -1.51
N ARG A 140 11.45 31.38 -0.85
CA ARG A 140 10.99 32.71 -0.43
C ARG A 140 11.84 33.29 0.69
N ALA A 141 12.28 32.48 1.64
CA ALA A 141 13.18 32.89 2.71
C ALA A 141 14.59 33.23 2.15
N LEU A 142 15.08 32.46 1.19
CA LEU A 142 16.35 32.68 0.52
C LEU A 142 16.30 33.90 -0.41
N ALA A 143 15.20 34.12 -1.13
CA ALA A 143 14.97 35.34 -1.91
C ALA A 143 14.82 36.58 -1.01
N ALA A 144 14.10 36.48 0.10
CA ALA A 144 14.00 37.55 1.08
C ALA A 144 15.36 37.84 1.76
N ALA A 145 16.16 36.81 2.06
CA ALA A 145 17.52 36.96 2.56
C ALA A 145 18.46 37.58 1.52
N ARG A 146 18.30 37.21 0.24
CA ARG A 146 19.05 37.76 -0.89
C ARG A 146 18.68 39.22 -1.14
N ASP A 147 17.40 39.60 -1.08
CA ASP A 147 16.97 41.00 -1.21
C ASP A 147 17.30 41.83 0.05
N LEU A 148 17.36 41.19 1.23
CA LEU A 148 17.85 41.81 2.46
C LEU A 148 19.36 42.10 2.38
N LEU A 149 20.14 41.22 1.72
CA LEU A 149 21.59 41.35 1.55
C LEU A 149 22.01 42.17 0.31
N LEU A 150 21.24 42.15 -0.78
CA LEU A 150 21.63 42.72 -2.09
C LEU A 150 20.64 43.77 -2.65
N GLY A 151 19.52 44.07 -1.98
CA GLY A 151 18.53 45.04 -2.44
C GLY A 151 18.95 46.51 -2.26
N GLY A 152 18.35 47.42 -3.04
CA GLY A 152 18.75 48.83 -3.22
C GLY A 152 18.73 49.75 -1.98
N ASN A 153 18.48 49.24 -0.77
CA ASN A 153 18.54 49.99 0.49
C ASN A 153 19.66 49.49 1.44
N THR A 154 20.49 48.53 1.00
CA THR A 154 21.58 47.94 1.80
C THR A 154 22.70 48.94 2.06
N VAL A 155 23.02 49.83 1.12
CA VAL A 155 24.08 50.86 1.32
C VAL A 155 23.73 51.81 2.47
N VAL A 156 22.45 52.17 2.62
CA VAL A 156 21.98 53.01 3.73
C VAL A 156 21.96 52.24 5.06
N ARG A 157 21.54 50.96 5.05
CA ARG A 157 21.53 50.09 6.25
C ARG A 157 22.93 49.76 6.74
N VAL A 158 23.85 49.45 5.82
CA VAL A 158 25.28 49.25 6.09
C VAL A 158 25.91 50.57 6.52
N GLY A 159 25.56 51.71 5.90
CA GLY A 159 26.03 53.03 6.32
C GLY A 159 25.61 53.40 7.74
N ILE A 160 24.38 53.07 8.16
CA ILE A 160 23.91 53.27 9.54
C ILE A 160 24.59 52.29 10.51
N LEU A 161 24.82 51.04 10.11
CA LEU A 161 25.57 50.07 10.93
C LEU A 161 27.02 50.52 11.12
N VAL A 162 27.68 50.99 10.06
CA VAL A 162 29.04 51.57 10.08
C VAL A 162 29.07 52.87 10.88
N LEU A 163 28.04 53.71 10.81
CA LEU A 163 27.92 54.91 11.65
C LEU A 163 27.75 54.55 13.13
N LEU A 164 26.90 53.56 13.46
CA LEU A 164 26.72 53.07 14.84
C LEU A 164 28.00 52.43 15.39
N ILE A 165 28.71 51.64 14.56
CA ILE A 165 30.04 51.09 14.89
C ILE A 165 31.05 52.23 15.05
N GLY A 166 31.03 53.22 14.17
CA GLY A 166 31.89 54.40 14.23
C GLY A 166 31.67 55.23 15.49
N VAL A 167 30.43 55.42 15.91
CA VAL A 167 30.08 56.10 17.17
C VAL A 167 30.47 55.24 18.38
N ALA A 168 30.30 53.92 18.33
CA ALA A 168 30.75 53.01 19.39
C ALA A 168 32.29 52.98 19.50
N LEU A 169 33.00 53.03 18.36
CA LEU A 169 34.45 53.11 18.29
C LEU A 169 34.97 54.49 18.71
N LEU A 170 34.24 55.57 18.40
CA LEU A 170 34.56 56.92 18.89
C LEU A 170 34.35 57.02 20.41
N ALA A 171 33.28 56.41 20.92
CA ALA A 171 33.04 56.28 22.35
C ALA A 171 34.14 55.45 23.03
N LYS A 172 34.57 54.35 22.41
CA LYS A 172 35.71 53.54 22.87
C LYS A 172 37.03 54.32 22.79
N TRP A 173 37.27 55.08 21.73
CA TRP A 173 38.47 55.91 21.60
C TRP A 173 38.54 57.02 22.66
N ALA A 174 37.39 57.58 23.04
CA ALA A 174 37.28 58.51 24.16
C ALA A 174 37.46 57.82 25.53
N VAL A 175 37.09 56.53 25.63
CA VAL A 175 37.35 55.67 26.81
C VAL A 175 38.84 55.40 26.96
N ASP A 176 39.52 55.05 25.87
CA ASP A 176 40.95 54.71 25.84
C ASP A 176 41.87 55.92 26.15
N ARG A 177 41.30 57.12 26.32
CA ARG A 177 42.02 58.37 26.63
C ARG A 177 41.55 59.11 27.89
N ASP A 178 40.69 58.49 28.72
CA ASP A 178 40.20 59.05 30.00
C ASP A 178 39.56 60.46 29.93
N LEU A 179 39.01 60.86 28.77
CA LEU A 179 38.57 62.24 28.56
C LEU A 179 37.28 62.64 29.33
N PHE A 180 36.46 61.69 29.79
CA PHE A 180 35.15 61.97 30.45
C PHE A 180 34.73 60.93 31.50
N PRO A 181 33.89 61.25 32.52
CA PRO A 181 33.24 60.27 33.39
C PRO A 181 32.26 59.36 32.63
N ILE A 182 32.02 58.14 33.13
CA ILE A 182 31.26 57.11 32.40
C ILE A 182 29.77 57.46 32.25
N GLU A 183 29.23 58.19 33.21
CA GLU A 183 27.87 58.71 33.23
C GLU A 183 27.66 59.72 32.09
N ALA A 184 28.63 60.62 31.87
CA ALA A 184 28.60 61.61 30.80
C ALA A 184 28.67 60.94 29.41
N ARG A 185 29.43 59.84 29.28
CA ARG A 185 29.56 59.06 28.04
C ARG A 185 28.22 58.41 27.65
N LEU A 186 27.55 57.77 28.61
CA LEU A 186 26.25 57.14 28.40
C LEU A 186 25.15 58.18 28.18
N ALA A 187 25.20 59.32 28.88
CA ALA A 187 24.29 60.44 28.66
C ALA A 187 24.43 61.03 27.24
N LEU A 188 25.66 61.18 26.74
CA LEU A 188 25.92 61.64 25.38
C LEU A 188 25.41 60.63 24.34
N ALA A 189 25.66 59.34 24.54
CA ALA A 189 25.14 58.29 23.66
C ALA A 189 23.60 58.25 23.65
N ALA A 190 22.96 58.45 24.81
CA ALA A 190 21.51 58.58 24.89
C ALA A 190 21.01 59.83 24.17
N ALA A 191 21.67 60.98 24.34
CA ALA A 191 21.33 62.21 23.65
C ALA A 191 21.44 62.06 22.12
N ILE A 192 22.48 61.37 21.62
CA ILE A 192 22.63 61.03 20.20
C ILE A 192 21.50 60.12 19.74
N GLY A 193 21.15 59.07 20.51
CA GLY A 193 20.03 58.18 20.20
C GLY A 193 18.68 58.90 20.11
N ILE A 194 18.41 59.82 21.06
CA ILE A 194 17.22 60.69 21.04
C ILE A 194 17.24 61.63 19.84
N ALA A 195 18.39 62.25 19.55
CA ALA A 195 18.55 63.17 18.41
C ALA A 195 18.33 62.44 17.08
N LEU A 196 18.90 61.24 16.89
CA LEU A 196 18.68 60.41 15.71
C LEU A 196 17.20 60.04 15.54
N THR A 197 16.53 59.70 16.65
CA THR A 197 15.09 59.41 16.64
C THR A 197 14.28 60.65 16.28
N GLY A 198 14.59 61.82 16.83
CA GLY A 198 13.92 63.08 16.56
C GLY A 198 14.15 63.60 15.13
N VAL A 199 15.37 63.51 14.61
CA VAL A 199 15.70 63.84 13.22
C VAL A 199 14.99 62.87 12.28
N GLY A 200 15.01 61.57 12.59
CA GLY A 200 14.29 60.56 11.81
C GLY A 200 12.78 60.79 11.80
N TYR A 201 12.21 61.32 12.89
CA TYR A 201 10.80 61.72 12.97
C TYR A 201 10.51 62.95 12.10
N ARG A 202 11.38 63.96 12.10
CA ARG A 202 11.22 65.14 11.20
C ARG A 202 11.34 64.77 9.72
N LEU A 203 12.21 63.82 9.37
CA LEU A 203 12.42 63.39 7.99
C LEU A 203 11.38 62.38 7.48
N ARG A 204 10.40 61.99 8.31
CA ARG A 204 9.42 60.93 7.97
C ARG A 204 8.61 61.24 6.71
N ASP A 205 8.23 62.51 6.51
CA ASP A 205 7.37 62.92 5.40
C ASP A 205 8.18 63.15 4.11
N ALA A 206 9.44 63.61 4.25
CA ALA A 206 10.32 63.89 3.13
C ALA A 206 11.04 62.63 2.58
N ARG A 207 11.42 61.69 3.46
CA ARG A 207 12.15 60.46 3.10
C ARG A 207 11.73 59.28 4.00
N PRO A 208 10.55 58.68 3.78
CA PRO A 208 9.92 57.74 4.72
C PRO A 208 10.77 56.51 5.07
N GLY A 209 11.45 55.91 4.09
CA GLY A 209 12.33 54.75 4.33
C GLY A 209 13.60 55.10 5.12
N PHE A 210 14.19 56.27 4.86
CA PHE A 210 15.38 56.76 5.56
C PHE A 210 15.04 57.18 7.00
N GLY A 211 13.94 57.95 7.17
CA GLY A 211 13.46 58.39 8.48
C GLY A 211 13.15 57.22 9.41
N THR A 212 12.46 56.19 8.90
CA THR A 212 12.15 54.97 9.69
C THR A 212 13.41 54.23 10.12
N THR A 213 14.43 54.14 9.26
CA THR A 213 15.68 53.45 9.57
C THR A 213 16.51 54.23 10.59
N LEU A 214 16.53 55.57 10.49
CA LEU A 214 17.22 56.44 11.45
C LEU A 214 16.55 56.40 12.83
N GLN A 215 15.21 56.36 12.88
CA GLN A 215 14.45 56.15 14.11
C GLN A 215 14.76 54.79 14.73
N GLY A 216 14.73 53.71 13.94
CA GLY A 216 15.08 52.37 14.42
C GLY A 216 16.51 52.29 14.98
N GLY A 217 17.48 52.95 14.33
CA GLY A 217 18.86 53.05 14.81
C GLY A 217 19.01 53.85 16.11
N GLY A 218 18.29 54.97 16.24
CA GLY A 218 18.25 55.76 17.48
C GLY A 218 17.65 54.99 18.65
N ILE A 219 16.55 54.26 18.42
CA ILE A 219 15.89 53.42 19.42
C ILE A 219 16.79 52.25 19.84
N ALA A 220 17.47 51.60 18.90
CA ALA A 220 18.45 50.56 19.19
C ALA A 220 19.63 51.08 20.03
N ALA A 221 20.12 52.29 19.75
CA ALA A 221 21.16 52.94 20.55
C ALA A 221 20.68 53.17 22.00
N LEU A 222 19.43 53.60 22.20
CA LEU A 222 18.86 53.77 23.54
C LEU A 222 18.78 52.45 24.31
N TYR A 223 18.37 51.35 23.65
CA TYR A 223 18.42 50.02 24.25
C TYR A 223 19.84 49.64 24.68
N LEU A 224 20.85 49.87 23.83
CA LEU A 224 22.24 49.57 24.17
C LEU A 224 22.74 50.42 25.35
N VAL A 225 22.40 51.71 25.41
CA VAL A 225 22.80 52.58 26.52
C VAL A 225 22.26 52.07 27.85
N VAL A 226 20.97 51.74 27.92
CA VAL A 226 20.35 51.19 29.14
C VAL A 226 20.98 49.85 29.50
N PHE A 227 21.26 49.00 28.50
CA PHE A 227 21.96 47.72 28.70
C PHE A 227 23.36 47.89 29.30
N PHE A 228 24.21 48.73 28.71
CA PHE A 228 25.57 48.97 29.23
C PHE A 228 25.54 49.62 30.61
N ALA A 229 24.64 50.59 30.83
CA ALA A 229 24.46 51.24 32.12
C ALA A 229 24.14 50.25 33.23
N TYR A 230 23.27 49.28 32.96
CA TYR A 230 22.89 48.24 33.91
C TYR A 230 23.94 47.13 34.03
N ARG A 231 24.26 46.46 32.91
CA ARG A 231 24.97 45.17 32.93
C ARG A 231 26.48 45.29 32.97
N THR A 232 27.03 46.32 32.32
CA THR A 232 28.50 46.49 32.19
C THR A 232 29.05 47.42 33.25
N TYR A 233 28.36 48.53 33.52
CA TYR A 233 28.84 49.57 34.44
C TYR A 233 28.11 49.61 35.78
N ALA A 234 27.05 48.82 35.97
CA ALA A 234 26.29 48.72 37.22
C ALA A 234 25.78 50.07 37.79
N LEU A 235 25.56 51.06 36.92
CA LEU A 235 25.15 52.42 37.29
C LEU A 235 23.66 52.52 37.65
N VAL A 236 22.85 51.61 37.11
CA VAL A 236 21.39 51.64 37.23
C VAL A 236 20.93 50.33 37.87
N PRO A 237 20.04 50.35 38.88
CA PRO A 237 19.52 49.11 39.47
C PRO A 237 18.56 48.41 38.51
N ALA A 238 18.46 47.07 38.62
CA ALA A 238 17.68 46.24 37.70
C ALA A 238 16.23 46.74 37.46
N PRO A 239 15.43 47.10 38.50
CA PRO A 239 14.05 47.55 38.29
C PRO A 239 13.95 48.79 37.40
N LEU A 240 14.88 49.74 37.55
CA LEU A 240 14.92 50.97 36.75
C LEU A 240 15.36 50.68 35.31
N ALA A 241 16.31 49.78 35.11
CA ALA A 241 16.73 49.35 33.77
C ALA A 241 15.57 48.67 33.00
N PHE A 242 14.84 47.76 33.65
CA PHE A 242 13.65 47.13 33.07
C PHE A 242 12.54 48.14 32.77
N ALA A 243 12.29 49.10 33.68
CA ALA A 243 11.32 50.16 33.45
C ALA A 243 11.69 51.03 32.23
N LEU A 244 12.98 51.37 32.06
CA LEU A 244 13.47 52.10 30.90
C LEU A 244 13.33 51.30 29.59
N PHE A 245 13.61 49.99 29.60
CA PHE A 245 13.38 49.14 28.43
C PHE A 245 11.90 49.10 28.00
N VAL A 246 10.98 49.02 28.95
CA VAL A 246 9.54 49.12 28.69
C VAL A 246 9.17 50.50 28.15
N ALA A 247 9.68 51.57 28.76
CA ALA A 247 9.41 52.93 28.31
C ALA A 247 9.86 53.17 26.86
N ILE A 248 11.05 52.68 26.49
CA ILE A 248 11.57 52.73 25.12
C ILE A 248 10.68 51.90 24.17
N ALA A 249 10.25 50.69 24.59
CA ALA A 249 9.37 49.84 23.79
C ALA A 249 8.01 50.50 23.52
N VAL A 250 7.41 51.09 24.55
CA VAL A 250 6.13 51.80 24.47
C VAL A 250 6.27 53.05 23.61
N ALA A 251 7.33 53.85 23.79
CA ALA A 251 7.60 55.02 22.96
C ALA A 251 7.76 54.64 21.48
N CYS A 252 8.50 53.56 21.20
CA CYS A 252 8.63 53.01 19.85
C CYS A 252 7.28 52.54 19.29
N GLY A 253 6.46 51.85 20.10
CA GLY A 253 5.14 51.37 19.72
C GLY A 253 4.18 52.52 19.38
N VAL A 254 4.18 53.58 20.20
CA VAL A 254 3.39 54.80 19.94
C VAL A 254 3.85 55.46 18.64
N LEU A 255 5.16 55.65 18.45
CA LEU A 255 5.72 56.21 17.21
C LEU A 255 5.35 55.38 15.99
N ALA A 256 5.37 54.06 16.10
CA ALA A 256 5.02 53.17 14.99
C ALA A 256 3.54 53.19 14.65
N VAL A 257 2.65 53.24 15.65
CA VAL A 257 1.20 53.36 15.44
C VAL A 257 0.84 54.71 14.82
N VAL A 258 1.45 55.80 15.28
CA VAL A 258 1.24 57.16 14.74
C VAL A 258 1.73 57.27 13.29
N GLN A 259 2.84 56.60 12.96
CA GLN A 259 3.45 56.66 11.62
C GLN A 259 3.01 55.52 10.68
N ASP A 260 2.11 54.64 11.12
CA ASP A 260 1.70 53.41 10.41
C ASP A 260 2.90 52.57 9.89
N SER A 261 3.97 52.49 10.68
CA SER A 261 5.26 51.92 10.26
C SER A 261 5.53 50.56 10.91
N GLN A 262 5.27 49.49 10.14
CA GLN A 262 5.53 48.11 10.57
C GLN A 262 7.03 47.80 10.85
N PRO A 263 8.01 48.32 10.09
CA PRO A 263 9.43 48.09 10.41
C PRO A 263 9.86 48.68 11.74
N LEU A 264 9.32 49.84 12.11
CA LEU A 264 9.70 50.54 13.34
C LEU A 264 9.27 49.75 14.58
N ILE A 265 8.02 49.28 14.63
CA ILE A 265 7.54 48.48 15.75
C ILE A 265 8.27 47.13 15.84
N PHE A 266 8.63 46.53 14.71
CA PHE A 266 9.38 45.29 14.70
C PHE A 266 10.75 45.46 15.36
N ILE A 267 11.50 46.51 15.01
CA ILE A 267 12.80 46.82 15.63
C ILE A 267 12.66 47.09 17.13
N GLY A 268 11.68 47.91 17.52
CA GLY A 268 11.43 48.22 18.93
C GLY A 268 11.05 46.99 19.75
N SER A 269 10.17 46.14 19.22
CA SER A 269 9.76 44.91 19.90
C SER A 269 10.87 43.87 19.98
N VAL A 270 11.70 43.71 18.94
CA VAL A 270 12.90 42.85 19.03
C VAL A 270 13.81 43.31 20.16
N GLY A 271 14.10 44.61 20.25
CA GLY A 271 14.87 45.18 21.36
C GLY A 271 14.21 44.92 22.72
N GLY A 272 12.90 45.16 22.82
CA GLY A 272 12.12 44.93 24.04
C GLY A 272 12.13 43.48 24.52
N PHE A 273 11.98 42.50 23.62
CA PHE A 273 12.01 41.07 23.96
C PHE A 273 13.43 40.54 24.19
N LEU A 274 14.46 41.15 23.61
CA LEU A 274 15.85 40.70 23.77
C LEU A 274 16.52 41.28 25.02
N ALA A 275 16.07 42.45 25.48
CA ALA A 275 16.65 43.17 26.61
C ALA A 275 16.78 42.33 27.90
N PRO A 276 15.77 41.58 28.37
CA PRO A 276 15.90 40.75 29.57
C PRO A 276 16.90 39.59 29.42
N ILE A 277 16.98 39.00 28.23
CA ILE A 277 17.89 37.87 27.96
C ILE A 277 19.33 38.36 28.04
N LEU A 278 19.62 39.52 27.44
CA LEU A 278 20.94 40.15 27.51
C LEU A 278 21.26 40.61 28.94
N ALA A 279 20.28 41.18 29.64
CA ALA A 279 20.41 41.72 30.99
C ALA A 279 20.46 40.64 32.10
N SER A 280 20.17 39.38 31.80
CA SER A 280 20.01 38.33 32.82
C SER A 280 21.28 38.13 33.67
N THR A 281 21.12 38.18 34.99
CA THR A 281 22.17 37.92 36.00
C THR A 281 22.26 36.44 36.41
N GLY A 282 21.32 35.60 35.94
CA GLY A 282 21.26 34.18 36.29
C GLY A 282 20.57 33.88 37.63
N GLU A 283 20.08 34.87 38.36
CA GLU A 283 19.48 34.75 39.70
C GLU A 283 18.13 34.00 39.78
N GLY A 284 17.59 33.52 38.65
CA GLY A 284 16.46 32.58 38.64
C GLY A 284 15.09 33.14 39.05
N ARG A 285 14.89 34.46 39.10
CA ARG A 285 13.58 35.09 39.41
C ARG A 285 12.64 35.09 38.20
N HIS A 286 12.02 33.93 37.92
CA HIS A 286 11.12 33.73 36.78
C HIS A 286 9.87 34.61 36.80
N VAL A 287 9.32 34.91 37.98
CA VAL A 287 8.13 35.77 38.12
C VAL A 287 8.37 37.15 37.52
N VAL A 288 9.54 37.76 37.79
CA VAL A 288 9.89 39.08 37.26
C VAL A 288 10.03 39.03 35.73
N LEU A 289 10.68 37.99 35.23
CA LEU A 289 10.86 37.78 33.79
C LEU A 289 9.51 37.60 33.09
N PHE A 290 8.65 36.70 33.57
CA PHE A 290 7.36 36.44 32.95
C PHE A 290 6.39 37.63 33.07
N SER A 291 6.40 38.36 34.20
CA SER A 291 5.65 39.61 34.32
C SER A 291 6.11 40.67 33.31
N TYR A 292 7.42 40.80 33.07
CA TYR A 292 7.94 41.71 32.06
C TYR A 292 7.47 41.34 30.64
N TYR A 293 7.58 40.05 30.26
CA TYR A 293 7.12 39.60 28.94
C TYR A 293 5.61 39.77 28.79
N LEU A 294 4.83 39.49 29.85
CA LEU A 294 3.38 39.71 29.84
C LEU A 294 3.02 41.17 29.62
N LEU A 295 3.74 42.11 30.24
CA LEU A 295 3.53 43.54 30.04
C LEU A 295 3.83 43.96 28.60
N LEU A 296 4.92 43.45 28.02
CA LEU A 296 5.28 43.72 26.64
C LEU A 296 4.26 43.11 25.65
N ASP A 297 3.79 41.90 25.92
CA ASP A 297 2.75 41.24 25.13
C ASP A 297 1.40 41.96 25.23
N LEU A 298 1.05 42.51 26.40
CA LEU A 298 -0.14 43.35 26.57
C LEU A 298 -0.02 44.65 25.75
N ALA A 299 1.16 45.25 25.68
CA ALA A 299 1.40 46.41 24.82
C ALA A 299 1.27 46.03 23.34
N VAL A 300 1.79 44.87 22.92
CA VAL A 300 1.60 44.33 21.56
C VAL A 300 0.12 44.07 21.26
N ALA A 301 -0.61 43.47 22.20
CA ALA A 301 -2.05 43.22 22.08
C ALA A 301 -2.86 44.53 21.98
N ALA A 302 -2.49 45.56 22.74
CA ALA A 302 -3.09 46.89 22.64
C ALA A 302 -2.87 47.52 21.26
N VAL A 303 -1.70 47.31 20.65
CA VAL A 303 -1.43 47.72 19.26
C VAL A 303 -2.24 46.88 18.27
N ALA A 304 -2.34 45.57 18.48
CA ALA A 304 -3.17 44.67 17.66
C ALA A 304 -4.65 45.08 17.65
N TRP A 305 -5.13 45.68 18.75
CA TRP A 305 -6.45 46.31 18.84
C TRP A 305 -6.64 47.53 17.95
N ARG A 306 -5.60 48.11 17.34
CA ARG A 306 -5.75 49.20 16.36
C ARG A 306 -5.26 48.78 14.97
N LYS A 307 -4.19 47.99 14.89
CA LYS A 307 -3.54 47.57 13.65
C LYS A 307 -3.14 46.09 13.74
N ALA A 308 -3.73 45.26 12.88
CA ALA A 308 -3.55 43.80 12.90
C ALA A 308 -2.24 43.34 12.21
N TRP A 309 -1.08 43.87 12.62
CA TRP A 309 0.21 43.50 12.05
C TRP A 309 0.66 42.11 12.48
N ARG A 310 0.56 41.13 11.56
CA ARG A 310 0.91 39.72 11.81
C ARG A 310 2.33 39.52 12.33
N ALA A 311 3.32 40.19 11.72
CA ALA A 311 4.73 40.02 12.08
C ALA A 311 5.02 40.36 13.55
N LEU A 312 4.32 41.35 14.09
CA LEU A 312 4.45 41.77 15.49
C LEU A 312 3.88 40.71 16.44
N ASN A 313 2.67 40.21 16.16
CA ASN A 313 2.02 39.20 17.00
C ASN A 313 2.80 37.87 17.00
N LEU A 314 3.38 37.49 15.86
CA LEU A 314 4.24 36.31 15.77
C LEU A 314 5.56 36.50 16.53
N LEU A 315 6.19 37.67 16.41
CA LEU A 315 7.41 37.98 17.16
C LEU A 315 7.17 37.86 18.66
N ALA A 316 6.08 38.46 19.17
CA ALA A 316 5.67 38.36 20.56
C ALA A 316 5.44 36.91 20.98
N PHE A 317 4.61 36.19 20.22
CA PHE A 317 4.31 34.78 20.46
C PHE A 317 5.56 33.91 20.57
N PHE A 318 6.44 33.97 19.55
CA PHE A 318 7.65 33.15 19.55
C PHE A 318 8.64 33.56 20.64
N SER A 319 8.79 34.86 20.90
CA SER A 319 9.72 35.33 21.94
C SER A 319 9.28 34.87 23.33
N THR A 320 8.00 35.05 23.66
CA THR A 320 7.44 34.69 24.98
C THR A 320 7.47 33.18 25.19
N TYR A 321 6.96 32.39 24.24
CA TYR A 321 6.96 30.94 24.40
C TYR A 321 8.36 30.32 24.31
N ALA A 322 9.27 30.84 23.48
CA ALA A 322 10.65 30.33 23.46
C ALA A 322 11.33 30.50 24.82
N VAL A 323 11.17 31.66 25.46
CA VAL A 323 11.74 31.91 26.79
C VAL A 323 11.04 31.08 27.86
N ALA A 324 9.71 31.04 27.85
CA ALA A 324 8.93 30.22 28.79
C ALA A 324 9.28 28.73 28.70
N THR A 325 9.38 28.17 27.49
CA THR A 325 9.77 26.77 27.28
C THR A 325 11.23 26.52 27.64
N THR A 326 12.16 27.40 27.27
CA THR A 326 13.58 27.25 27.62
C THR A 326 13.77 27.23 29.13
N TRP A 327 13.11 28.14 29.85
CA TRP A 327 13.13 28.14 31.31
C TRP A 327 12.41 26.90 31.88
N GLY A 328 11.26 26.54 31.32
CA GLY A 328 10.45 25.38 31.74
C GLY A 328 11.20 24.05 31.63
N VAL A 329 12.04 23.88 30.61
CA VAL A 329 12.84 22.67 30.40
C VAL A 329 14.11 22.67 31.24
N LEU A 330 14.80 23.82 31.37
CA LEU A 330 16.14 23.89 31.95
C LEU A 330 16.16 24.21 33.45
N ARG A 331 15.11 24.85 33.99
CA ARG A 331 15.15 25.48 35.33
C ARG A 331 13.91 25.25 36.20
N TYR A 332 12.80 24.74 35.64
CA TYR A 332 11.56 24.53 36.39
C TYR A 332 11.75 23.53 37.54
N ARG A 333 11.07 23.80 38.65
CA ARG A 333 10.90 22.85 39.75
C ARG A 333 9.43 22.77 40.17
N PRO A 334 8.93 21.59 40.61
CA PRO A 334 7.51 21.40 40.95
C PRO A 334 6.97 22.37 42.01
N GLU A 335 7.82 22.87 42.93
CA GLU A 335 7.42 23.83 43.97
C GLU A 335 7.01 25.19 43.37
N GLN A 336 7.47 25.50 42.16
CA GLN A 336 7.20 26.76 41.47
C GLN A 336 5.88 26.71 40.67
N PHE A 337 5.16 25.59 40.66
CA PHE A 337 3.91 25.40 39.92
C PHE A 337 2.92 26.56 40.13
N ALA A 338 2.61 26.89 41.39
CA ALA A 338 1.63 27.94 41.73
C ALA A 338 2.02 29.33 41.22
N SER A 339 3.33 29.61 41.12
CA SER A 339 3.85 30.87 40.60
C SER A 339 4.01 30.91 39.08
N THR A 340 3.95 29.75 38.40
CA THR A 340 4.22 29.61 36.96
C THR A 340 2.93 29.41 36.16
N GLU A 341 2.01 28.58 36.67
CA GLU A 341 0.72 28.26 36.04
C GLU A 341 -0.08 29.51 35.61
N PRO A 342 -0.20 30.57 36.44
CA PRO A 342 -0.95 31.76 36.05
C PRO A 342 -0.40 32.45 34.79
N PHE A 343 0.92 32.39 34.56
CA PHE A 343 1.54 32.97 33.36
C PHE A 343 1.24 32.15 32.11
N VAL A 344 1.28 30.82 32.20
CA VAL A 344 0.91 29.93 31.07
C VAL A 344 -0.53 30.18 30.64
N LEU A 345 -1.44 30.30 31.61
CA LEU A 345 -2.85 30.63 31.35
C LEU A 345 -3.00 32.06 30.81
N ALA A 346 -2.28 33.03 31.37
CA ALA A 346 -2.31 34.42 30.87
C ALA A 346 -1.85 34.52 29.42
N TYR A 347 -0.75 33.84 29.04
CA TYR A 347 -0.26 33.80 27.67
C TYR A 347 -1.25 33.09 26.73
N LEU A 348 -1.83 31.95 27.17
CA LEU A 348 -2.87 31.24 26.43
C LEU A 348 -4.05 32.18 26.12
N VAL A 349 -4.60 32.85 27.13
CA VAL A 349 -5.74 33.76 26.98
C VAL A 349 -5.36 34.96 26.12
N LEU A 350 -4.18 35.55 26.33
CA LEU A 350 -3.73 36.73 25.61
C LEU A 350 -3.58 36.47 24.11
N PHE A 351 -2.83 35.42 23.71
CA PHE A 351 -2.60 35.13 22.30
C PHE A 351 -3.86 34.59 21.59
N THR A 352 -4.74 33.87 22.32
CA THR A 352 -6.07 33.51 21.81
C THR A 352 -6.93 34.76 21.58
N GLY A 353 -6.89 35.71 22.52
CA GLY A 353 -7.58 37.01 22.41
C GLY A 353 -7.05 37.84 21.23
N VAL A 354 -5.74 37.90 21.03
CA VAL A 354 -5.12 38.58 19.88
C VAL A 354 -5.56 37.94 18.56
N ALA A 355 -5.63 36.61 18.48
CA ALA A 355 -6.13 35.92 17.29
C ALA A 355 -7.60 36.30 16.98
N LEU A 356 -8.44 36.37 18.01
CA LEU A 356 -9.85 36.75 17.90
C LEU A 356 -10.03 38.23 17.49
N VAL A 357 -9.29 39.16 18.11
CA VAL A 357 -9.33 40.59 17.78
C VAL A 357 -8.90 40.85 16.34
N ASN A 358 -7.82 40.19 15.89
CA ASN A 358 -7.35 40.29 14.52
C ASN A 358 -8.38 39.78 13.52
N ALA A 359 -9.10 38.71 13.87
CA ALA A 359 -10.16 38.20 13.03
C ALA A 359 -11.38 39.11 12.97
N TRP A 360 -11.72 39.75 14.09
CA TRP A 360 -12.85 40.68 14.16
C TRP A 360 -12.63 41.92 13.30
N ARG A 361 -11.38 42.36 13.14
CA ARG A 361 -11.01 43.59 12.39
C ARG A 361 -10.72 43.39 10.90
N ARG A 362 -10.49 42.16 10.42
CA ARG A 362 -10.19 41.93 8.98
C ARG A 362 -11.47 41.97 8.14
N SER A 363 -11.47 42.77 7.05
CA SER A 363 -12.61 42.87 6.13
C SER A 363 -12.93 41.53 5.45
N PRO A 364 -14.22 41.23 5.17
CA PRO A 364 -14.68 39.94 4.61
C PRO A 364 -14.00 39.49 3.31
N ARG A 365 -13.43 40.42 2.53
CA ARG A 365 -12.78 40.15 1.23
C ARG A 365 -11.38 39.50 1.32
N LEU A 366 -10.71 39.57 2.47
CA LEU A 366 -9.39 38.95 2.73
C LEU A 366 -9.48 37.73 3.66
N ALA A 367 -10.69 37.22 3.92
CA ALA A 367 -11.02 36.15 4.86
C ALA A 367 -10.47 34.74 4.48
N GLY A 368 -9.54 34.65 3.54
CA GLY A 368 -8.95 33.39 3.08
C GLY A 368 -7.81 32.86 3.97
N VAL A 369 -7.16 33.71 4.78
CA VAL A 369 -6.01 33.29 5.60
C VAL A 369 -6.25 33.64 7.07
N ILE A 370 -6.84 32.68 7.80
CA ILE A 370 -6.78 32.66 9.26
C ILE A 370 -5.30 32.59 9.65
N ASP A 371 -4.88 33.33 10.68
CA ASP A 371 -3.53 33.22 11.22
C ASP A 371 -3.39 31.89 11.97
N GLY A 372 -3.29 30.79 11.21
CA GLY A 372 -3.28 29.43 11.74
C GLY A 372 -2.19 29.22 12.78
N THR A 373 -1.09 29.97 12.70
CA THR A 373 -0.01 29.92 13.67
C THR A 373 -0.46 30.31 15.08
N LEU A 374 -1.28 31.36 15.24
CA LEU A 374 -1.76 31.75 16.57
C LEU A 374 -2.96 30.90 17.01
N VAL A 375 -3.88 30.59 16.10
CA VAL A 375 -5.09 29.81 16.42
C VAL A 375 -4.74 28.38 16.85
N PHE A 376 -3.80 27.72 16.16
CA PHE A 376 -3.40 26.34 16.46
C PHE A 376 -2.12 26.25 17.30
N GLY A 377 -1.19 27.19 17.14
CA GLY A 377 0.09 27.15 17.86
C GLY A 377 -0.04 27.51 19.34
N THR A 378 -0.88 28.49 19.70
CA THR A 378 -1.08 28.87 21.12
C THR A 378 -1.53 27.70 21.99
N PRO A 379 -2.63 26.99 21.66
CA PRO A 379 -3.04 25.87 22.50
C PRO A 379 -2.04 24.73 22.52
N LEU A 380 -1.37 24.45 21.39
CA LEU A 380 -0.38 23.38 21.29
C LEU A 380 0.83 23.66 22.20
N VAL A 381 1.42 24.85 22.11
CA VAL A 381 2.60 25.19 22.90
C VAL A 381 2.24 25.36 24.37
N SER A 382 1.06 25.89 24.70
CA SER A 382 0.54 25.91 26.07
C SER A 382 0.36 24.49 26.65
N LEU A 383 -0.19 23.55 25.88
CA LEU A 383 -0.33 22.16 26.33
C LEU A 383 1.03 21.47 26.54
N LEU A 384 2.00 21.74 25.66
CA LEU A 384 3.38 21.25 25.81
C LEU A 384 4.07 21.83 27.05
N ALA A 385 3.87 23.12 27.33
CA ALA A 385 4.35 23.73 28.57
C ALA A 385 3.68 23.03 29.76
N GLN A 386 2.36 22.87 29.71
CA GLN A 386 1.58 22.20 30.75
C GLN A 386 2.10 20.80 31.06
N ALA A 387 2.48 20.02 30.05
CA ALA A 387 3.03 18.67 30.19
C ALA A 387 4.18 18.56 31.19
N ARG A 388 5.05 19.56 31.25
CA ARG A 388 6.13 19.61 32.25
C ARG A 388 5.67 20.11 33.61
N LEU A 389 4.70 21.01 33.65
CA LEU A 389 4.19 21.56 34.91
C LEU A 389 3.45 20.53 35.76
N VAL A 390 2.68 19.64 35.13
CA VAL A 390 1.87 18.62 35.82
C VAL A 390 2.49 17.23 35.81
N GLU A 391 3.74 17.11 35.37
CA GLU A 391 4.52 15.86 35.38
C GLU A 391 4.52 15.26 36.78
N GLY A 392 4.15 13.97 36.90
CA GLY A 392 4.03 13.27 38.18
C GLY A 392 2.68 13.37 38.90
N ARG A 393 1.69 14.10 38.36
CA ARG A 393 0.29 14.07 38.86
C ARG A 393 -0.56 13.10 38.04
N GLN A 394 -1.16 12.09 38.68
CA GLN A 394 -1.91 11.00 38.02
C GLN A 394 -2.88 11.47 36.92
N LEU A 395 -3.73 12.46 37.20
CA LEU A 395 -4.69 13.01 36.22
C LEU A 395 -4.34 14.41 35.72
N GLY A 396 -3.13 14.90 36.00
CA GLY A 396 -2.75 16.29 35.74
C GLY A 396 -2.91 16.66 34.27
N MET A 397 -2.36 15.85 33.37
CA MET A 397 -2.43 16.11 31.92
C MET A 397 -3.82 15.90 31.34
N ALA A 398 -4.54 14.88 31.80
CA ALA A 398 -5.91 14.62 31.38
C ALA A 398 -6.82 15.82 31.70
N LEU A 399 -6.77 16.31 32.93
CA LEU A 399 -7.59 17.43 33.40
C LEU A 399 -7.21 18.73 32.70
N SER A 400 -5.93 19.01 32.50
CA SER A 400 -5.52 20.20 31.75
C SER A 400 -5.95 20.15 30.28
N THR A 401 -5.85 18.99 29.64
CA THR A 401 -6.31 18.81 28.25
C THR A 401 -7.82 18.93 28.15
N ALA A 402 -8.57 18.31 29.07
CA ALA A 402 -10.02 18.46 29.16
C ALA A 402 -10.43 19.93 29.40
N GLY A 403 -9.74 20.61 30.31
CA GLY A 403 -9.94 22.04 30.58
C GLY A 403 -9.71 22.91 29.35
N LEU A 404 -8.67 22.61 28.57
CA LEU A 404 -8.40 23.27 27.29
C LEU A 404 -9.53 22.99 26.28
N GLY A 405 -10.02 21.76 26.22
CA GLY A 405 -11.18 21.37 25.41
C GLY A 405 -12.44 22.17 25.75
N VAL A 406 -12.76 22.27 27.03
CA VAL A 406 -13.88 23.08 27.54
C VAL A 406 -13.68 24.56 27.22
N TYR A 407 -12.48 25.10 27.44
CA TYR A 407 -12.15 26.50 27.13
C TYR A 407 -12.44 26.85 25.66
N TYR A 408 -11.96 26.04 24.72
CA TYR A 408 -12.20 26.27 23.30
C TYR A 408 -13.66 26.00 22.88
N ALA A 409 -14.35 25.04 23.48
CA ALA A 409 -15.77 24.81 23.24
C ALA A 409 -16.64 25.99 23.72
N LEU A 410 -16.31 26.57 24.88
CA LEU A 410 -16.97 27.77 25.39
C LEU A 410 -16.72 28.98 24.49
N LEU A 411 -15.48 29.18 24.04
CA LEU A 411 -15.15 30.24 23.07
C LEU A 411 -15.89 30.05 21.75
N ALA A 412 -15.95 28.83 21.22
CA ALA A 412 -16.70 28.52 20.00
C ALA A 412 -18.19 28.86 20.16
N THR A 413 -18.78 28.48 21.30
CA THR A 413 -20.17 28.77 21.64
C THR A 413 -20.43 30.26 21.77
N TRP A 414 -19.52 31.01 22.39
CA TRP A 414 -19.59 32.46 22.52
C TRP A 414 -19.50 33.15 21.14
N VAL A 415 -18.56 32.74 20.28
CA VAL A 415 -18.47 33.25 18.90
C VAL A 415 -19.74 32.97 18.12
N TRP A 416 -20.33 31.78 18.25
CA TRP A 416 -21.56 31.43 17.55
C TRP A 416 -22.80 32.17 18.02
N ARG A 417 -22.86 32.56 19.30
CA ARG A 417 -24.02 33.27 19.88
C ARG A 417 -23.92 34.78 19.76
N SER A 418 -22.72 35.34 19.81
CA SER A 418 -22.52 36.78 20.01
C SER A 418 -21.77 37.47 18.87
N ALA A 419 -21.17 36.72 17.94
CA ALA A 419 -20.32 37.30 16.90
C ALA A 419 -20.98 37.31 15.50
N PRO A 420 -20.66 38.32 14.65
CA PRO A 420 -21.17 38.40 13.28
C PRO A 420 -20.73 37.19 12.40
N GLU A 421 -21.49 36.92 11.32
CA GLU A 421 -21.30 35.72 10.47
C GLU A 421 -19.89 35.53 9.93
N ASN A 422 -19.13 36.63 9.78
CA ASN A 422 -17.72 36.61 9.35
C ASN A 422 -16.78 35.88 10.33
N LEU A 423 -17.16 35.71 11.60
CA LEU A 423 -16.36 35.03 12.63
C LEU A 423 -16.69 33.54 12.79
N ARG A 424 -17.72 33.02 12.09
CA ARG A 424 -18.12 31.61 12.17
C ARG A 424 -17.00 30.64 11.82
N ARG A 425 -16.13 30.99 10.87
CA ARG A 425 -14.97 30.15 10.48
C ARG A 425 -13.97 29.93 11.62
N ILE A 426 -13.82 30.89 12.53
CA ILE A 426 -12.96 30.74 13.71
C ILE A 426 -13.69 30.03 14.84
N GLY A 427 -15.00 30.25 14.98
CA GLY A 427 -15.84 29.42 15.85
C GLY A 427 -15.74 27.93 15.50
N GLU A 428 -15.74 27.59 14.20
CA GLU A 428 -15.50 26.21 13.74
C GLU A 428 -14.10 25.70 14.10
N ALA A 429 -13.06 26.52 13.95
CA ALA A 429 -11.69 26.14 14.32
C ALA A 429 -11.55 25.92 15.84
N PHE A 430 -12.18 26.76 16.66
CA PHE A 430 -12.22 26.58 18.11
C PHE A 430 -13.05 25.37 18.51
N LEU A 431 -14.18 25.10 17.87
CA LEU A 431 -14.94 23.87 18.12
C LEU A 431 -14.09 22.64 17.80
N ALA A 432 -13.39 22.65 16.66
CA ALA A 432 -12.51 21.56 16.26
C ALA A 432 -11.40 21.34 17.30
N LEU A 433 -10.75 22.40 17.80
CA LEU A 433 -9.78 22.32 18.89
C LEU A 433 -10.40 21.77 20.18
N GLY A 434 -11.62 22.19 20.52
CA GLY A 434 -12.37 21.71 21.68
C GLY A 434 -12.62 20.19 21.63
N VAL A 435 -13.05 19.69 20.47
CA VAL A 435 -13.24 18.26 20.23
C VAL A 435 -11.90 17.52 20.30
N VAL A 436 -10.86 18.00 19.61
CA VAL A 436 -9.53 17.37 19.62
C VAL A 436 -8.95 17.25 21.02
N PHE A 437 -9.02 18.29 21.84
CA PHE A 437 -8.53 18.23 23.22
C PHE A 437 -9.43 17.36 24.11
N GLY A 438 -10.75 17.40 23.92
CA GLY A 438 -11.67 16.49 24.62
C GLY A 438 -11.37 15.02 24.34
N THR A 439 -11.07 14.69 23.08
CA THR A 439 -10.63 13.37 22.64
C THR A 439 -9.31 12.96 23.29
N ILE A 440 -8.29 13.83 23.22
CA ILE A 440 -6.95 13.52 23.76
C ILE A 440 -6.98 13.37 25.28
N ALA A 441 -7.90 14.04 25.97
CA ALA A 441 -8.04 13.94 27.42
C ALA A 441 -8.42 12.53 27.90
N ILE A 442 -9.18 11.76 27.10
CA ILE A 442 -9.64 10.41 27.48
C ILE A 442 -8.45 9.43 27.58
N PRO A 443 -7.60 9.26 26.55
CA PRO A 443 -6.37 8.47 26.65
C PRO A 443 -5.44 8.90 27.77
N LEU A 444 -5.34 10.21 28.03
CA LEU A 444 -4.50 10.73 29.11
C LEU A 444 -5.06 10.42 30.51
N ALA A 445 -6.37 10.13 30.63
CA ALA A 445 -7.03 9.82 31.90
C ALA A 445 -7.01 8.33 32.22
N ILE A 446 -6.87 7.48 31.21
CA ILE A 446 -6.97 6.02 31.34
C ILE A 446 -5.57 5.43 31.18
N ASP A 447 -5.02 4.88 32.26
CA ASP A 447 -3.68 4.26 32.30
C ASP A 447 -3.54 2.98 31.42
N ASP A 448 -4.59 2.58 30.70
CA ASP A 448 -4.60 1.41 29.82
C ASP A 448 -4.58 1.80 28.33
N ALA A 449 -3.44 1.50 27.69
CA ALA A 449 -3.19 1.73 26.27
C ALA A 449 -4.15 0.95 25.34
N LEU A 450 -4.68 -0.19 25.78
CA LEU A 450 -5.66 -0.96 24.99
C LEU A 450 -7.04 -0.28 25.02
N THR A 451 -7.46 0.23 26.17
CA THR A 451 -8.69 1.03 26.26
C THR A 451 -8.59 2.31 25.41
N THR A 452 -7.41 2.95 25.35
CA THR A 452 -7.15 4.07 24.43
C THR A 452 -7.36 3.68 22.96
N THR A 453 -6.84 2.52 22.57
CA THR A 453 -6.99 1.97 21.21
C THR A 453 -8.46 1.80 20.84
N LEU A 454 -9.25 1.21 21.74
CA LEU A 454 -10.69 1.01 21.56
C LEU A 454 -11.41 2.34 21.29
N VAL A 455 -11.12 3.37 22.10
CA VAL A 455 -11.73 4.71 21.96
C VAL A 455 -11.35 5.33 20.61
N TRP A 456 -10.07 5.32 20.24
CA TRP A 456 -9.61 5.89 18.96
C TRP A 456 -10.18 5.17 17.74
N ALA A 457 -10.32 3.84 17.79
CA ALA A 457 -10.93 3.09 16.70
C ALA A 457 -12.41 3.51 16.51
N LEU A 458 -13.18 3.65 17.59
CA LEU A 458 -14.58 4.06 17.52
C LEU A 458 -14.74 5.53 17.09
N GLU A 459 -13.89 6.40 17.63
CA GLU A 459 -13.90 7.81 17.26
C GLU A 459 -13.48 8.04 15.81
N GLY A 460 -12.50 7.28 15.31
CA GLY A 460 -12.08 7.36 13.91
C GLY A 460 -13.21 7.01 12.96
N ALA A 461 -14.00 5.99 13.29
CA ALA A 461 -15.24 5.65 12.57
C ALA A 461 -16.28 6.78 12.66
N GLY A 462 -16.48 7.36 13.84
CA GLY A 462 -17.38 8.50 14.06
C GLY A 462 -16.99 9.74 13.24
N LEU A 463 -15.71 10.14 13.27
CA LEU A 463 -15.17 11.27 12.49
C LEU A 463 -15.34 11.05 10.99
N TYR A 464 -15.10 9.83 10.51
CA TYR A 464 -15.32 9.49 9.11
C TYR A 464 -16.80 9.63 8.73
N TRP A 465 -17.72 9.14 9.57
CA TRP A 465 -19.16 9.25 9.34
C TRP A 465 -19.68 10.69 9.37
N VAL A 466 -19.19 11.52 10.30
CA VAL A 466 -19.52 12.95 10.31
C VAL A 466 -18.94 13.65 9.07
N GLY A 467 -17.70 13.34 8.70
CA GLY A 467 -17.06 13.88 7.50
C GLY A 467 -17.71 13.44 6.18
N ALA A 468 -18.32 12.25 6.17
CA ALA A 468 -19.15 11.75 5.08
C ALA A 468 -20.43 12.58 4.92
N ARG A 469 -21.11 12.90 6.03
CA ARG A 469 -22.36 13.70 6.00
C ARG A 469 -22.15 15.18 5.72
N GLN A 470 -21.02 15.75 6.13
CA GLN A 470 -20.71 17.17 5.95
C GLN A 470 -19.88 17.46 4.69
N GLU A 471 -19.58 16.44 3.87
CA GLU A 471 -18.71 16.53 2.69
C GLU A 471 -17.29 17.07 2.99
N ARG A 472 -16.83 17.04 4.24
CA ARG A 472 -15.51 17.55 4.65
C ARG A 472 -14.44 16.47 4.55
N TRP A 473 -13.59 16.56 3.53
CA TRP A 473 -12.48 15.61 3.31
C TRP A 473 -11.49 15.55 4.49
N LEU A 474 -11.26 16.67 5.19
CA LEU A 474 -10.37 16.71 6.36
C LEU A 474 -10.89 15.83 7.51
N ALA A 475 -12.19 15.83 7.78
CA ALA A 475 -12.79 15.00 8.81
C ALA A 475 -12.69 13.50 8.44
N ARG A 476 -12.94 13.16 7.17
CA ARG A 476 -12.76 11.79 6.68
C ARG A 476 -11.31 11.33 6.75
N GLY A 477 -10.38 12.16 6.30
CA GLY A 477 -8.95 11.90 6.38
C GLY A 477 -8.47 11.72 7.83
N SER A 478 -8.97 12.53 8.76
CA SER A 478 -8.67 12.40 10.19
C SER A 478 -9.21 11.10 10.79
N GLY A 479 -10.40 10.65 10.38
CA GLY A 479 -10.97 9.37 10.82
C GLY A 479 -10.12 8.17 10.37
N VAL A 480 -9.63 8.18 9.13
CA VAL A 480 -8.70 7.16 8.61
C VAL A 480 -7.34 7.21 9.31
N ALA A 481 -6.81 8.41 9.56
CA ALA A 481 -5.56 8.57 10.30
C ALA A 481 -5.67 8.04 11.74
N LEU A 482 -6.81 8.27 12.40
CA LEU A 482 -7.07 7.79 13.76
C LEU A 482 -7.16 6.26 13.82
N GLN A 483 -7.63 5.57 12.76
CA GLN A 483 -7.54 4.11 12.66
C GLN A 483 -6.08 3.61 12.67
N ALA A 484 -5.20 4.27 11.93
CA ALA A 484 -3.78 3.91 11.89
C ALA A 484 -3.11 4.15 13.25
N LEU A 485 -3.46 5.25 13.92
CA LEU A 485 -2.97 5.55 15.27
C LEU A 485 -3.48 4.54 16.30
N ALA A 486 -4.75 4.11 16.23
CA ALA A 486 -5.31 3.08 17.10
C ALA A 486 -4.54 1.76 16.94
N ALA A 487 -4.30 1.32 15.71
CA ALA A 487 -3.49 0.12 15.45
C ALA A 487 -2.05 0.24 15.93
N PHE A 488 -1.41 1.39 15.71
CA PHE A 488 -0.06 1.63 16.22
C PHE A 488 -0.03 1.57 17.75
N ALA A 489 -0.99 2.19 18.42
CA ALA A 489 -1.13 2.14 19.88
C ALA A 489 -1.34 0.69 20.38
N PHE A 490 -2.15 -0.11 19.68
CA PHE A 490 -2.34 -1.52 20.00
C PHE A 490 -1.02 -2.29 19.92
N LEU A 491 -0.31 -2.19 18.79
CA LEU A 491 0.95 -2.91 18.57
C LEU A 491 2.02 -2.47 19.58
N TRP A 492 2.09 -1.17 19.87
CA TRP A 492 2.96 -0.62 20.89
C TRP A 492 2.66 -1.21 22.27
N ALA A 493 1.39 -1.30 22.63
CA ALA A 493 0.94 -1.88 23.90
C ALA A 493 1.25 -3.38 24.00
N THR A 494 1.19 -4.13 22.88
CA THR A 494 1.45 -5.58 22.89
C THR A 494 2.94 -5.95 22.76
N ASP A 495 3.74 -5.24 21.97
CA ASP A 495 5.15 -5.60 21.69
C ASP A 495 6.17 -4.90 22.59
N LEU A 496 6.06 -3.58 22.79
CA LEU A 496 7.11 -2.78 23.45
C LEU A 496 6.92 -2.63 24.96
N ALA A 497 5.67 -2.63 25.43
CA ALA A 497 5.39 -2.52 26.86
C ALA A 497 5.57 -3.84 27.62
N GLY A 498 5.84 -4.95 26.90
CA GLY A 498 5.99 -6.27 27.52
C GLY A 498 4.78 -6.68 28.34
N TYR A 499 3.59 -6.16 28.02
CA TYR A 499 2.36 -6.44 28.75
C TYR A 499 2.05 -7.92 28.56
N SER A 500 2.52 -8.74 29.50
CA SER A 500 2.16 -10.15 29.54
C SER A 500 0.69 -10.19 29.91
N ILE A 501 -0.19 -10.27 28.91
CA ILE A 501 -1.63 -10.54 29.06
C ILE A 501 -1.82 -12.02 29.46
N ARG A 502 -0.93 -12.54 30.32
CA ARG A 502 -1.06 -13.83 31.02
C ARG A 502 -1.61 -13.67 32.43
N SER A 503 -1.77 -12.45 32.94
CA SER A 503 -2.22 -12.20 34.30
C SER A 503 -3.62 -11.57 34.33
N GLY A 504 -4.63 -12.42 34.54
CA GLY A 504 -5.98 -11.98 34.91
C GLY A 504 -7.05 -12.85 34.29
N ALA A 505 -7.88 -13.48 35.13
CA ALA A 505 -9.03 -14.28 34.73
C ALA A 505 -10.01 -13.44 33.90
N PHE A 506 -9.97 -13.55 32.57
CA PHE A 506 -10.95 -12.95 31.68
C PHE A 506 -11.77 -14.05 31.00
N ALA A 507 -13.07 -13.80 30.88
CA ALA A 507 -13.93 -14.62 30.06
C ALA A 507 -13.45 -14.55 28.59
N PRO A 508 -13.46 -15.67 27.85
CA PRO A 508 -13.16 -15.68 26.42
C PRO A 508 -13.96 -14.60 25.70
N LEU A 509 -13.35 -13.91 24.73
CA LEU A 509 -13.97 -12.82 23.94
C LEU A 509 -14.35 -11.53 24.72
N ALA A 510 -14.30 -11.52 26.05
CA ALA A 510 -14.62 -10.34 26.87
C ALA A 510 -13.37 -9.61 27.41
N ASN A 511 -12.18 -9.98 26.93
CA ASN A 511 -10.93 -9.34 27.31
C ASN A 511 -10.66 -8.09 26.46
N ILE A 512 -9.98 -7.10 27.06
CA ILE A 512 -9.73 -5.81 26.42
C ILE A 512 -8.87 -5.92 25.15
N ARG A 513 -7.99 -6.92 25.06
CA ARG A 513 -7.17 -7.18 23.86
C ARG A 513 -8.04 -7.57 22.67
N PHE A 514 -8.94 -8.54 22.85
CA PHE A 514 -9.90 -8.94 21.83
C PHE A 514 -10.83 -7.79 21.47
N LEU A 515 -11.42 -7.10 22.45
CA LEU A 515 -12.33 -5.98 22.21
C LEU A 515 -11.67 -4.84 21.42
N SER A 516 -10.41 -4.52 21.72
CA SER A 516 -9.66 -3.47 21.02
C SER A 516 -9.32 -3.88 19.58
N GLY A 517 -8.84 -5.11 19.36
CA GLY A 517 -8.59 -5.63 18.01
C GLY A 517 -9.88 -5.74 17.18
N ALA A 518 -10.96 -6.21 17.79
CA ALA A 518 -12.28 -6.27 17.17
C ALA A 518 -12.83 -4.87 16.85
N ALA A 519 -12.61 -3.86 17.70
CA ALA A 519 -13.03 -2.50 17.43
C ALA A 519 -12.30 -1.88 16.24
N ILE A 520 -10.98 -2.09 16.10
CA ILE A 520 -10.23 -1.68 14.90
C ILE A 520 -10.82 -2.38 13.66
N ALA A 521 -11.12 -3.67 13.77
CA ALA A 521 -11.70 -4.44 12.66
C ALA A 521 -13.07 -3.90 12.22
N PHE A 522 -14.00 -3.72 13.17
CA PHE A 522 -15.33 -3.22 12.90
C PHE A 522 -15.32 -1.77 12.41
N ALA A 523 -14.46 -0.91 12.97
CA ALA A 523 -14.30 0.46 12.51
C ALA A 523 -13.77 0.52 11.07
N GLY A 524 -12.80 -0.32 10.70
CA GLY A 524 -12.32 -0.46 9.33
C GLY A 524 -13.40 -0.89 8.35
N TRP A 525 -14.19 -1.92 8.70
CA TRP A 525 -15.33 -2.35 7.87
C TRP A 525 -16.43 -1.30 7.77
N PHE A 526 -16.72 -0.58 8.85
CA PHE A 526 -17.69 0.51 8.86
C PHE A 526 -17.26 1.64 7.92
N ILE A 527 -16.01 2.09 8.00
CA ILE A 527 -15.46 3.12 7.12
C ILE A 527 -15.50 2.65 5.65
N ALA A 528 -15.11 1.41 5.35
CA ALA A 528 -15.15 0.87 4.00
C ALA A 528 -16.58 0.82 3.42
N ARG A 529 -17.58 0.49 4.27
CA ARG A 529 -19.00 0.49 3.90
C ARG A 529 -19.52 1.90 3.65
N GLU A 530 -19.22 2.86 4.53
CA GLU A 530 -19.57 4.27 4.34
C GLU A 530 -18.94 4.86 3.06
N ALA A 531 -17.67 4.54 2.80
CA ALA A 531 -17.00 4.94 1.57
C ALA A 531 -17.66 4.35 0.31
N TYR A 532 -18.15 3.11 0.39
CA TYR A 532 -18.86 2.49 -0.73
C TYR A 532 -20.22 3.14 -1.01
N ALA A 533 -20.90 3.62 0.04
CA ALA A 533 -22.13 4.39 -0.11
C ALA A 533 -21.90 5.73 -0.85
N LEU A 534 -20.72 6.33 -0.65
CA LEU A 534 -20.30 7.59 -1.28
C LEU A 534 -19.44 7.43 -2.55
N ARG A 535 -19.45 6.25 -3.20
CA ARG A 535 -18.58 5.94 -4.34
C ARG A 535 -18.68 6.90 -5.53
N GLU A 536 -19.84 7.53 -5.73
CA GLU A 536 -20.07 8.45 -6.87
C GLU A 536 -19.49 9.85 -6.61
N THR A 537 -19.27 10.21 -5.34
CA THR A 537 -18.84 11.55 -4.92
C THR A 537 -17.39 11.58 -4.44
N LEU A 538 -16.85 10.46 -3.98
CA LEU A 538 -15.47 10.36 -3.50
C LEU A 538 -14.47 10.35 -4.64
N ALA A 539 -13.30 10.95 -4.39
CA ALA A 539 -12.17 10.82 -5.31
C ALA A 539 -11.69 9.36 -5.36
N GLU A 540 -11.30 8.89 -6.55
CA GLU A 540 -10.87 7.49 -6.78
C GLU A 540 -9.82 7.00 -5.76
N ARG A 541 -8.83 7.83 -5.43
CA ARG A 541 -7.78 7.48 -4.45
C ARG A 541 -8.33 7.35 -3.03
N GLU A 542 -9.24 8.23 -2.64
CA GLU A 542 -9.88 8.21 -1.32
C GLU A 542 -10.75 6.96 -1.19
N TRP A 543 -11.51 6.64 -2.24
CA TRP A 543 -12.30 5.42 -2.32
C TRP A 543 -11.41 4.17 -2.23
N GLN A 544 -10.33 4.08 -3.00
CA GLN A 544 -9.40 2.94 -2.94
C GLN A 544 -8.77 2.76 -1.55
N LEU A 545 -8.33 3.85 -0.91
CA LEU A 545 -7.78 3.81 0.45
C LEU A 545 -8.83 3.31 1.46
N ALA A 546 -10.05 3.83 1.39
CA ALA A 546 -11.13 3.43 2.28
C ALA A 546 -11.59 1.97 2.04
N GLN A 547 -11.57 1.47 0.79
CA GLN A 547 -11.79 0.05 0.52
C GLN A 547 -10.61 -0.83 1.00
N GLY A 548 -9.39 -0.29 1.02
CA GLY A 548 -8.23 -0.92 1.67
C GLY A 548 -8.47 -1.21 3.16
N LEU A 549 -9.27 -0.37 3.84
CA LEU A 549 -9.66 -0.61 5.23
C LEU A 549 -10.54 -1.84 5.42
N ALA A 550 -11.13 -2.39 4.35
CA ALA A 550 -11.87 -3.65 4.42
C ALA A 550 -10.93 -4.84 4.67
N TRP A 551 -9.79 -4.87 3.96
CA TRP A 551 -8.73 -5.86 4.15
C TRP A 551 -7.99 -5.66 5.48
N TRP A 552 -7.76 -4.41 5.86
CA TRP A 552 -7.26 -4.05 7.18
C TRP A 552 -8.14 -4.62 8.29
N GLY A 553 -9.45 -4.42 8.19
CA GLY A 553 -10.39 -4.93 9.19
C GLY A 553 -10.38 -6.45 9.26
N LEU A 554 -10.26 -7.13 8.11
CA LEU A 554 -10.12 -8.59 8.08
C LEU A 554 -8.83 -9.08 8.75
N ALA A 555 -7.71 -8.39 8.54
CA ALA A 555 -6.43 -8.74 9.16
C ALA A 555 -6.49 -8.58 10.69
N TRP A 556 -7.05 -7.47 11.18
CA TRP A 556 -7.22 -7.23 12.62
C TRP A 556 -8.19 -8.22 13.27
N TRP A 557 -9.29 -8.55 12.59
CA TRP A 557 -10.23 -9.58 13.05
C TRP A 557 -9.57 -10.96 13.13
N ALA A 558 -8.83 -11.35 12.08
CA ALA A 558 -8.12 -12.62 12.06
C ALA A 558 -7.05 -12.71 13.16
N GLY A 559 -6.29 -11.63 13.37
CA GLY A 559 -5.29 -11.55 14.45
C GLY A 559 -5.92 -11.65 15.85
N ALA A 560 -7.02 -10.94 16.08
CA ALA A 560 -7.75 -11.00 17.35
C ALA A 560 -8.30 -12.42 17.62
N CYS A 561 -8.91 -13.07 16.62
CA CYS A 561 -9.37 -14.45 16.76
C CYS A 561 -8.22 -15.45 16.96
N ALA A 562 -7.11 -15.29 16.23
CA ALA A 562 -5.95 -16.17 16.37
C ALA A 562 -5.34 -16.07 17.78
N ALA A 563 -5.24 -14.86 18.33
CA ALA A 563 -4.73 -14.63 19.68
C ALA A 563 -5.65 -15.22 20.77
N GLU A 564 -6.96 -15.24 20.55
CA GLU A 564 -7.91 -15.94 21.44
C GLU A 564 -7.79 -17.46 21.33
N ILE A 565 -7.66 -18.00 20.11
CA ILE A 565 -7.50 -19.44 19.89
C ILE A 565 -6.22 -19.93 20.57
N ASP A 566 -5.10 -19.25 20.35
CA ASP A 566 -3.80 -19.54 20.96
C ASP A 566 -3.86 -19.51 22.51
N GLN A 567 -4.68 -18.62 23.08
CA GLN A 567 -4.80 -18.47 24.53
C GLN A 567 -5.72 -19.51 25.19
N PHE A 568 -6.85 -19.84 24.56
CA PHE A 568 -7.94 -20.59 25.20
C PHE A 568 -8.16 -22.01 24.64
N VAL A 569 -7.61 -22.33 23.46
CA VAL A 569 -7.78 -23.64 22.82
C VAL A 569 -6.51 -24.46 23.01
N SER A 570 -6.66 -25.73 23.38
CA SER A 570 -5.52 -26.66 23.46
C SER A 570 -4.82 -26.82 22.10
N SER A 571 -3.50 -26.92 22.09
CA SER A 571 -2.71 -26.92 20.85
C SER A 571 -3.07 -28.01 19.84
N SER A 572 -3.61 -29.15 20.28
CA SER A 572 -4.10 -30.20 19.36
C SER A 572 -5.33 -29.78 18.53
N HIS A 573 -6.18 -28.89 19.06
CA HIS A 573 -7.43 -28.48 18.41
C HIS A 573 -7.37 -27.08 17.77
N GLU A 574 -6.26 -26.36 17.89
CA GLU A 574 -6.07 -24.99 17.36
C GLU A 574 -6.47 -24.88 15.89
N VAL A 575 -5.96 -25.78 15.04
CA VAL A 575 -6.20 -25.77 13.59
C VAL A 575 -7.68 -25.99 13.28
N ALA A 576 -8.31 -26.97 13.95
CA ALA A 576 -9.72 -27.29 13.74
C ALA A 576 -10.61 -26.08 14.10
N VAL A 577 -10.36 -25.46 15.25
CA VAL A 577 -11.11 -24.29 15.70
C VAL A 577 -10.85 -23.08 14.81
N ALA A 578 -9.60 -22.83 14.38
CA ALA A 578 -9.27 -21.75 13.47
C ALA A 578 -10.01 -21.84 12.13
N LEU A 579 -10.11 -23.05 11.55
CA LEU A 579 -10.84 -23.29 10.30
C LEU A 579 -12.36 -23.06 10.47
N LEU A 580 -12.94 -23.48 11.61
CA LEU A 580 -14.35 -23.24 11.94
C LEU A 580 -14.64 -21.75 12.15
N VAL A 581 -13.78 -21.04 12.89
CA VAL A 581 -13.89 -19.59 13.12
C VAL A 581 -13.74 -18.82 11.81
N ALA A 582 -12.79 -19.19 10.94
CA ALA A 582 -12.65 -18.61 9.62
C ALA A 582 -13.91 -18.81 8.77
N SER A 583 -14.45 -20.03 8.76
CA SER A 583 -15.70 -20.36 8.04
C SER A 583 -16.88 -19.53 8.53
N ALA A 584 -17.07 -19.46 9.85
CA ALA A 584 -18.11 -18.66 10.49
C ALA A 584 -17.95 -17.16 10.18
N THR A 585 -16.71 -16.65 10.24
CA THR A 585 -16.36 -15.26 9.94
C THR A 585 -16.77 -14.88 8.52
N PHE A 586 -16.34 -15.64 7.51
CA PHE A 586 -16.61 -15.30 6.12
C PHE A 586 -18.08 -15.46 5.74
N LEU A 587 -18.77 -16.46 6.32
CA LEU A 587 -20.22 -16.61 6.18
C LEU A 587 -21.00 -15.47 6.85
N ALA A 588 -20.57 -15.02 8.03
CA ALA A 588 -21.16 -13.87 8.71
C ALA A 588 -20.91 -12.58 7.93
N LEU A 589 -19.69 -12.36 7.46
CA LEU A 589 -19.30 -11.22 6.64
C LEU A 589 -20.12 -11.14 5.34
N GLU A 590 -20.34 -12.25 4.64
CA GLU A 590 -21.19 -12.25 3.44
C GLU A 590 -22.64 -11.90 3.76
N ARG A 591 -23.21 -12.47 4.82
CA ARG A 591 -24.60 -12.21 5.23
C ARG A 591 -24.79 -10.75 5.64
N THR A 592 -23.89 -10.19 6.43
CA THR A 592 -23.97 -8.79 6.87
C THR A 592 -23.71 -7.84 5.71
N ALA A 593 -22.72 -8.12 4.86
CA ALA A 593 -22.46 -7.30 3.68
C ALA A 593 -23.61 -7.37 2.67
N ALA A 594 -24.31 -8.50 2.54
CA ALA A 594 -25.53 -8.62 1.76
C ALA A 594 -26.68 -7.79 2.35
N ALA A 595 -26.91 -7.88 3.66
CA ALA A 595 -27.93 -7.09 4.36
C ALA A 595 -27.69 -5.58 4.26
N LEU A 596 -26.43 -5.16 4.20
CA LEU A 596 -26.01 -3.76 4.09
C LEU A 596 -25.82 -3.28 2.64
N ALA A 597 -26.16 -4.10 1.64
CA ALA A 597 -25.93 -3.82 0.21
C ALA A 597 -24.47 -3.42 -0.14
N TRP A 598 -23.49 -3.95 0.61
CA TRP A 598 -22.07 -3.62 0.51
C TRP A 598 -21.34 -4.65 -0.36
N LEU A 599 -21.30 -4.41 -1.68
CA LEU A 599 -20.71 -5.36 -2.65
C LEU A 599 -19.22 -5.68 -2.39
N PRO A 600 -18.33 -4.71 -2.09
CA PRO A 600 -16.94 -5.03 -1.74
C PRO A 600 -16.80 -5.95 -0.53
N GLY A 601 -17.65 -5.80 0.50
CA GLY A 601 -17.66 -6.69 1.66
C GLY A 601 -18.10 -8.10 1.31
N ARG A 602 -19.07 -8.24 0.39
CA ARG A 602 -19.45 -9.56 -0.13
C ARG A 602 -18.29 -10.20 -0.92
N VAL A 603 -17.56 -9.43 -1.72
CA VAL A 603 -16.36 -9.91 -2.43
C VAL A 603 -15.24 -10.27 -1.45
N LEU A 604 -15.07 -9.51 -0.36
CA LEU A 604 -14.10 -9.79 0.69
C LEU A 604 -14.34 -11.15 1.34
N SER A 605 -15.58 -11.64 1.40
CA SER A 605 -15.88 -12.99 1.91
C SER A 605 -15.20 -14.12 1.12
N LEU A 606 -14.80 -13.88 -0.14
CA LEU A 606 -14.03 -14.83 -0.95
C LEU A 606 -12.58 -15.01 -0.45
N ALA A 607 -12.13 -14.18 0.50
CA ALA A 607 -10.85 -14.39 1.18
C ALA A 607 -10.80 -15.71 1.96
N VAL A 608 -11.93 -16.40 2.17
CA VAL A 608 -11.97 -17.78 2.67
C VAL A 608 -11.06 -18.74 1.91
N ILE A 609 -10.92 -18.57 0.58
CA ILE A 609 -10.08 -19.43 -0.26
C ILE A 609 -8.60 -19.21 0.03
N PRO A 610 -8.04 -17.98 -0.09
CA PRO A 610 -6.64 -17.73 0.28
C PRO A 610 -6.37 -18.00 1.76
N THR A 611 -7.33 -17.77 2.68
CA THR A 611 -7.19 -18.17 4.09
C THR A 611 -7.02 -19.68 4.22
N GLY A 612 -7.74 -20.48 3.44
CA GLY A 612 -7.55 -21.93 3.38
C GLY A 612 -6.16 -22.35 2.90
N PHE A 613 -5.61 -21.68 1.88
CA PHE A 613 -4.22 -21.92 1.48
C PHE A 613 -3.24 -21.54 2.59
N VAL A 614 -3.37 -20.37 3.20
CA VAL A 614 -2.49 -19.95 4.31
C VAL A 614 -2.58 -20.93 5.48
N ALA A 615 -3.78 -21.38 5.85
CA ALA A 615 -3.96 -22.37 6.92
C ALA A 615 -3.27 -23.69 6.59
N LEU A 616 -3.39 -24.18 5.35
CA LEU A 616 -2.75 -25.44 4.92
C LEU A 616 -1.24 -25.32 5.09
N LEU A 617 -0.71 -24.16 4.73
CA LEU A 617 0.70 -23.92 4.79
C LEU A 617 1.22 -23.80 6.23
N LEU A 618 0.48 -23.12 7.11
CA LEU A 618 0.84 -23.09 8.53
C LEU A 618 0.87 -24.49 9.15
N VAL A 619 -0.10 -25.36 8.82
CA VAL A 619 -0.13 -26.76 9.28
C VAL A 619 1.11 -27.52 8.78
N LEU A 620 1.43 -27.41 7.49
CA LEU A 620 2.62 -28.06 6.91
C LEU A 620 3.95 -27.53 7.48
N GLY A 621 4.01 -26.22 7.76
CA GLY A 621 5.18 -25.58 8.37
C GLY A 621 5.42 -26.02 9.81
N ARG A 622 4.35 -26.33 10.55
CA ARG A 622 4.41 -26.92 11.91
C ARG A 622 4.74 -28.40 11.91
N GLY A 623 4.71 -29.07 10.74
CA GLY A 623 4.91 -30.52 10.63
C GLY A 623 3.71 -31.34 11.14
N GLU A 624 2.55 -30.73 11.29
CA GLU A 624 1.32 -31.39 11.75
C GLU A 624 0.60 -32.10 10.58
N HIS A 625 -0.10 -33.20 10.89
CA HIS A 625 -0.92 -33.89 9.88
C HIS A 625 -2.22 -33.11 9.60
N VAL A 626 -2.56 -32.94 8.32
CA VAL A 626 -3.72 -32.14 7.86
C VAL A 626 -5.07 -32.63 8.39
N PHE A 627 -5.20 -33.91 8.76
CA PHE A 627 -6.43 -34.52 9.29
C PHE A 627 -6.33 -34.96 10.76
N ALA A 628 -5.31 -34.52 11.51
CA ALA A 628 -5.19 -34.82 12.94
C ALA A 628 -6.24 -34.12 13.80
N ASP A 629 -6.59 -34.71 14.95
CA ASP A 629 -7.29 -34.05 16.07
C ASP A 629 -8.56 -33.25 15.68
N GLY A 630 -9.38 -33.81 14.78
CA GLY A 630 -10.65 -33.22 14.34
C GLY A 630 -10.55 -32.14 13.26
N SER A 631 -9.34 -31.78 12.82
CA SER A 631 -9.10 -30.78 11.75
C SER A 631 -9.72 -31.16 10.40
N ALA A 632 -9.94 -32.46 10.13
CA ALA A 632 -10.63 -32.94 8.93
C ALA A 632 -12.04 -32.33 8.79
N LEU A 633 -12.78 -32.20 9.90
CA LEU A 633 -14.09 -31.55 9.90
C LEU A 633 -13.96 -30.04 9.68
N GLY A 634 -12.93 -29.40 10.24
CA GLY A 634 -12.62 -27.98 9.97
C GLY A 634 -12.35 -27.71 8.48
N TRP A 635 -11.55 -28.55 7.84
CA TRP A 635 -11.27 -28.47 6.40
C TRP A 635 -12.51 -28.67 5.55
N LEU A 636 -13.34 -29.66 5.89
CA LEU A 636 -14.61 -29.91 5.21
C LEU A 636 -15.53 -28.69 5.30
N VAL A 637 -15.72 -28.13 6.51
CA VAL A 637 -16.56 -26.95 6.73
C VAL A 637 -16.03 -25.73 5.98
N LEU A 638 -14.71 -25.50 5.96
CA LEU A 638 -14.09 -24.40 5.21
C LEU A 638 -14.34 -24.53 3.70
N ILE A 639 -14.10 -25.71 3.13
CA ILE A 639 -14.31 -25.98 1.70
C ILE A 639 -15.79 -25.81 1.34
N VAL A 640 -16.71 -26.40 2.11
CA VAL A 640 -18.15 -26.24 1.90
C VAL A 640 -18.56 -24.77 1.98
N SER A 641 -18.01 -24.02 2.94
CA SER A 641 -18.25 -22.58 3.08
C SER A 641 -17.75 -21.79 1.88
N ALA A 642 -16.56 -22.10 1.35
CA ALA A 642 -16.01 -21.47 0.15
C ALA A 642 -16.92 -21.67 -1.08
N TYR A 643 -17.41 -22.90 -1.31
CA TYR A 643 -18.35 -23.18 -2.40
C TYR A 643 -19.72 -22.54 -2.17
N ALA A 644 -20.21 -22.49 -0.93
CA ALA A 644 -21.47 -21.82 -0.59
C ALA A 644 -21.39 -20.31 -0.84
N LEU A 645 -20.28 -19.67 -0.48
CA LEU A 645 -20.02 -18.24 -0.70
C LEU A 645 -19.91 -17.91 -2.19
N LEU A 646 -19.16 -18.70 -2.95
CA LEU A 646 -19.08 -18.54 -4.41
C LEU A 646 -20.47 -18.62 -5.06
N ARG A 647 -21.30 -19.60 -4.66
CA ARG A 647 -22.68 -19.76 -5.16
C ARG A 647 -23.57 -18.58 -4.83
N ARG A 648 -23.44 -17.97 -3.64
CA ARG A 648 -24.19 -16.76 -3.26
C ARG A 648 -23.78 -15.53 -4.06
N LEU A 649 -22.50 -15.44 -4.42
CA LEU A 649 -21.95 -14.34 -5.21
C LEU A 649 -22.25 -14.45 -6.70
N GLU A 650 -22.55 -15.66 -7.22
CA GLU A 650 -23.07 -15.84 -8.60
C GLU A 650 -24.30 -14.96 -8.86
N GLY A 651 -25.20 -14.88 -7.87
CA GLY A 651 -26.42 -14.06 -7.97
C GLY A 651 -26.17 -12.55 -8.08
N CYS A 652 -24.93 -12.09 -7.94
CA CYS A 652 -24.56 -10.67 -8.02
C CYS A 652 -24.16 -10.24 -9.44
N GLY A 653 -24.09 -11.15 -10.42
CA GLY A 653 -23.73 -10.82 -11.80
C GLY A 653 -22.26 -10.41 -12.03
N LEU A 654 -21.38 -10.66 -11.05
CA LEU A 654 -19.94 -10.37 -11.16
C LEU A 654 -19.25 -11.38 -12.10
N PRO A 655 -18.54 -10.95 -13.17
CA PRO A 655 -17.99 -11.88 -14.16
C PRO A 655 -16.87 -12.79 -13.63
N TRP A 656 -16.29 -12.47 -12.48
CA TRP A 656 -15.06 -13.09 -11.97
C TRP A 656 -15.35 -14.19 -10.95
N THR A 657 -16.59 -14.29 -10.46
CA THR A 657 -17.04 -15.30 -9.49
C THR A 657 -16.89 -16.72 -10.03
N SER A 658 -17.12 -16.90 -11.34
CA SER A 658 -16.86 -18.15 -12.07
C SER A 658 -15.39 -18.61 -11.99
N GLY A 659 -14.44 -17.68 -11.85
CA GLY A 659 -13.01 -17.97 -11.70
C GLY A 659 -12.60 -18.43 -10.31
N GLY A 660 -13.42 -18.18 -9.27
CA GLY A 660 -13.12 -18.56 -7.88
C GLY A 660 -13.27 -20.06 -7.58
N TYR A 661 -14.03 -20.79 -8.40
CA TYR A 661 -14.18 -22.24 -8.26
C TYR A 661 -12.91 -23.03 -8.59
N ALA A 662 -12.04 -22.51 -9.45
CA ALA A 662 -10.76 -23.13 -9.79
C ALA A 662 -9.80 -23.21 -8.58
N PRO A 663 -9.45 -22.11 -7.89
CA PRO A 663 -8.58 -22.17 -6.72
C PRO A 663 -9.22 -22.91 -5.54
N ALA A 664 -10.54 -22.90 -5.39
CA ALA A 664 -11.22 -23.74 -4.41
C ALA A 664 -10.99 -25.25 -4.68
N LEU A 665 -11.03 -25.67 -5.95
CA LEU A 665 -10.74 -27.05 -6.35
C LEU A 665 -9.25 -27.42 -6.14
N TRP A 666 -8.33 -26.47 -6.36
CA TRP A 666 -6.90 -26.71 -6.08
C TRP A 666 -6.66 -26.93 -4.58
N LEU A 667 -7.33 -26.15 -3.72
CA LEU A 667 -7.26 -26.34 -2.28
C LEU A 667 -7.76 -27.73 -1.87
N VAL A 668 -8.87 -28.21 -2.46
CA VAL A 668 -9.38 -29.58 -2.24
C VAL A 668 -8.33 -30.62 -2.61
N ALA A 669 -7.69 -30.49 -3.78
CA ALA A 669 -6.67 -31.45 -4.24
C ALA A 669 -5.47 -31.55 -3.28
N LEU A 670 -5.00 -30.40 -2.78
CA LEU A 670 -3.88 -30.34 -1.84
C LEU A 670 -4.27 -30.89 -0.46
N VAL A 671 -5.40 -30.45 0.09
CA VAL A 671 -5.88 -30.92 1.41
C VAL A 671 -6.10 -32.44 1.39
N LEU A 672 -6.68 -32.99 0.32
CA LEU A 672 -6.83 -34.44 0.18
C LEU A 672 -5.49 -35.16 0.06
N GLY A 673 -4.54 -34.63 -0.74
CA GLY A 673 -3.23 -35.26 -0.91
C GLY A 673 -2.42 -35.32 0.39
N PHE A 674 -2.29 -34.19 1.09
CA PHE A 674 -1.56 -34.13 2.36
C PHE A 674 -2.32 -34.83 3.51
N GLY A 675 -3.65 -34.74 3.51
CA GLY A 675 -4.48 -35.42 4.50
C GLY A 675 -4.44 -36.93 4.39
N LEU A 676 -4.59 -37.49 3.19
CA LEU A 676 -4.51 -38.94 2.96
C LEU A 676 -3.12 -39.49 3.26
N ALA A 677 -2.05 -38.80 2.84
CA ALA A 677 -0.69 -39.20 3.19
C ALA A 677 -0.49 -39.26 4.71
N GLY A 678 -0.98 -38.26 5.46
CA GLY A 678 -0.93 -38.25 6.92
C GLY A 678 -1.75 -39.36 7.57
N VAL A 679 -2.93 -39.71 7.02
CA VAL A 679 -3.76 -40.82 7.53
C VAL A 679 -3.07 -42.18 7.30
N ILE A 680 -2.40 -42.34 6.16
CA ILE A 680 -1.68 -43.56 5.80
C ILE A 680 -0.45 -43.76 6.69
N ASP A 681 0.32 -42.70 6.92
CA ASP A 681 1.54 -42.71 7.73
C ASP A 681 1.24 -42.85 9.23
N GLY A 682 0.25 -42.11 9.75
CA GLY A 682 -0.10 -42.10 11.18
C GLY A 682 -1.08 -43.22 11.58
N PRO A 683 -2.41 -43.00 11.47
CA PRO A 683 -3.45 -43.96 11.90
C PRO A 683 -3.34 -45.37 11.30
N LEU A 684 -3.08 -45.48 9.99
CA LEU A 684 -3.03 -46.79 9.30
C LEU A 684 -1.67 -47.49 9.42
N ARG A 685 -0.61 -46.76 9.82
CA ARG A 685 0.76 -47.26 10.03
C ARG A 685 1.31 -48.10 8.86
N LEU A 686 0.93 -47.75 7.63
CA LEU A 686 1.44 -48.44 6.43
C LEU A 686 2.80 -47.83 6.05
N ALA A 687 3.86 -48.62 6.21
CA ALA A 687 5.24 -48.19 5.96
C ALA A 687 5.66 -48.32 4.48
N GLY A 688 6.84 -47.81 4.11
CA GLY A 688 7.36 -47.95 2.74
C GLY A 688 6.75 -46.94 1.77
N ASP A 689 6.30 -47.38 0.61
CA ASP A 689 5.84 -46.48 -0.47
C ASP A 689 4.37 -46.02 -0.30
N TRP A 690 3.64 -46.50 0.70
CA TRP A 690 2.22 -46.19 0.93
C TRP A 690 1.93 -44.69 1.21
N PRO A 691 2.67 -43.97 2.08
CA PRO A 691 2.43 -42.54 2.30
C PRO A 691 2.69 -41.71 1.03
N LEU A 692 3.70 -42.10 0.24
CA LEU A 692 4.03 -41.46 -1.02
C LEU A 692 2.91 -41.63 -2.05
N ALA A 693 2.28 -42.81 -2.09
CA ALA A 693 1.07 -43.06 -2.88
C ALA A 693 -0.13 -42.21 -2.40
N GLY A 694 -0.25 -41.96 -1.09
CA GLY A 694 -1.26 -41.09 -0.51
C GLY A 694 -1.29 -39.69 -1.12
N PHE A 695 -0.13 -39.07 -1.32
CA PHE A 695 -0.03 -37.74 -1.96
C PHE A 695 -0.57 -37.72 -3.40
N ALA A 696 -0.36 -38.82 -4.14
CA ALA A 696 -0.84 -38.97 -5.51
C ALA A 696 -2.36 -39.17 -5.60
N LEU A 697 -3.01 -39.70 -4.56
CA LEU A 697 -4.47 -39.87 -4.54
C LEU A 697 -5.23 -38.54 -4.49
N GLY A 698 -4.66 -37.50 -3.88
CA GLY A 698 -5.26 -36.16 -3.83
C GLY A 698 -5.65 -35.59 -5.20
N PRO A 699 -4.70 -35.42 -6.14
CA PRO A 699 -5.02 -34.95 -7.49
C PRO A 699 -5.89 -35.95 -8.29
N VAL A 700 -5.79 -37.26 -8.06
CA VAL A 700 -6.67 -38.27 -8.68
C VAL A 700 -8.12 -38.04 -8.27
N ILE A 701 -8.40 -37.97 -6.97
CA ILE A 701 -9.76 -37.78 -6.44
C ILE A 701 -10.31 -36.43 -6.89
N ALA A 702 -9.49 -35.37 -6.88
CA ALA A 702 -9.93 -34.05 -7.34
C ALA A 702 -10.24 -34.02 -8.85
N LEU A 703 -9.42 -34.63 -9.69
CA LEU A 703 -9.66 -34.73 -11.14
C LEU A 703 -10.92 -35.56 -11.42
N LEU A 704 -10.93 -36.84 -11.03
CA LEU A 704 -12.04 -37.77 -11.29
C LEU A 704 -13.34 -37.29 -10.64
N GLY A 705 -13.27 -36.76 -9.41
CA GLY A 705 -14.42 -36.21 -8.70
C GLY A 705 -15.01 -34.97 -9.39
N SER A 706 -14.16 -34.03 -9.82
CA SER A 706 -14.62 -32.85 -10.56
C SER A 706 -15.25 -33.22 -11.91
N GLN A 707 -14.74 -34.27 -12.55
CA GLN A 707 -15.23 -34.80 -13.83
C GLN A 707 -16.58 -35.52 -13.68
N LEU A 708 -16.75 -36.34 -12.63
CA LEU A 708 -18.02 -36.99 -12.32
C LEU A 708 -19.12 -35.96 -12.01
N LEU A 709 -18.79 -34.90 -11.25
CA LEU A 709 -19.72 -33.82 -10.95
C LEU A 709 -20.09 -33.02 -12.20
N PHE A 710 -19.14 -32.85 -13.13
CA PHE A 710 -19.39 -32.27 -14.44
C PHE A 710 -20.36 -33.12 -15.28
N GLU A 711 -20.16 -34.44 -15.38
CA GLU A 711 -21.05 -35.34 -16.14
C GLU A 711 -22.47 -35.37 -15.58
N ARG A 712 -22.60 -35.35 -14.25
CA ARG A 712 -23.90 -35.31 -13.58
C ARG A 712 -24.57 -33.93 -13.60
N GLY A 713 -23.91 -32.92 -14.18
CA GLY A 713 -24.41 -31.54 -14.23
C GLY A 713 -24.60 -30.89 -12.86
N VAL A 714 -23.90 -31.37 -11.82
CA VAL A 714 -24.14 -30.96 -10.44
C VAL A 714 -23.47 -29.61 -10.17
N GLY A 715 -24.27 -28.63 -9.76
CA GLY A 715 -23.78 -27.36 -9.22
C GLY A 715 -23.03 -26.48 -10.23
N PRO A 716 -21.88 -25.86 -9.85
CA PRO A 716 -21.12 -24.95 -10.72
C PRO A 716 -20.28 -25.70 -11.78
N PHE A 717 -20.00 -26.99 -11.57
CA PHE A 717 -19.17 -27.81 -12.45
C PHE A 717 -19.80 -28.05 -13.81
N GLY A 718 -21.12 -28.26 -13.87
CA GLY A 718 -21.88 -28.34 -15.13
C GLY A 718 -22.05 -26.98 -15.82
N ARG A 719 -22.37 -25.93 -15.04
CA ARG A 719 -22.68 -24.58 -15.58
C ARG A 719 -21.46 -23.86 -16.18
N PHE A 720 -20.27 -24.03 -15.61
CA PHE A 720 -19.03 -23.41 -16.10
C PHE A 720 -18.00 -24.44 -16.58
N ALA A 721 -18.45 -25.43 -17.34
CA ALA A 721 -17.65 -26.58 -17.79
C ALA A 721 -16.28 -26.21 -18.38
N ALA A 722 -16.22 -25.24 -19.29
CA ALA A 722 -14.97 -24.84 -19.96
C ALA A 722 -13.93 -24.23 -18.99
N ILE A 723 -14.39 -23.53 -17.94
CA ILE A 723 -13.51 -22.94 -16.91
C ILE A 723 -13.01 -24.03 -15.97
N HIS A 724 -13.86 -24.98 -15.58
CA HIS A 724 -13.49 -26.09 -14.71
C HIS A 724 -12.51 -27.05 -15.40
N ILE A 725 -12.78 -27.47 -16.62
CA ILE A 725 -11.91 -28.41 -17.37
C ILE A 725 -10.59 -27.73 -17.77
N GLY A 726 -10.64 -26.43 -18.10
CA GLY A 726 -9.46 -25.64 -18.44
C GLY A 726 -8.72 -25.12 -17.20
N ALA A 727 -9.17 -23.98 -16.65
CA ALA A 727 -8.48 -23.28 -15.59
C ALA A 727 -8.49 -24.03 -14.23
N GLY A 728 -9.53 -24.83 -13.94
CA GLY A 728 -9.60 -25.63 -12.72
C GLY A 728 -8.73 -26.87 -12.76
N ALA A 729 -8.95 -27.75 -13.74
CA ALA A 729 -8.33 -29.08 -13.80
C ALA A 729 -6.91 -29.07 -14.38
N ALA A 730 -6.51 -28.10 -15.23
CA ALA A 730 -5.17 -28.11 -15.82
C ALA A 730 -4.02 -28.03 -14.79
N PRO A 731 -4.07 -27.16 -13.75
CA PRO A 731 -3.05 -27.17 -12.70
C PRO A 731 -3.03 -28.46 -11.88
N ILE A 732 -4.19 -29.10 -11.68
CA ILE A 732 -4.30 -30.39 -10.98
C ILE A 732 -3.72 -31.51 -11.85
N ALA A 733 -3.92 -31.46 -13.16
CA ALA A 733 -3.25 -32.36 -14.11
C ALA A 733 -1.73 -32.14 -14.10
N GLY A 734 -1.26 -30.90 -14.01
CA GLY A 734 0.16 -30.60 -13.79
C GLY A 734 0.69 -31.19 -12.48
N LEU A 735 -0.06 -31.06 -11.39
CA LEU A 735 0.24 -31.67 -10.09
C LEU A 735 0.24 -33.21 -10.16
N ALA A 736 -0.68 -33.81 -10.93
CA ALA A 736 -0.73 -35.24 -11.18
C ALA A 736 0.51 -35.72 -11.96
N VAL A 737 0.94 -34.99 -12.98
CA VAL A 737 2.20 -35.28 -13.71
C VAL A 737 3.41 -35.14 -12.78
N PHE A 738 3.45 -34.11 -11.95
CA PHE A 738 4.51 -33.94 -10.96
C PHE A 738 4.62 -35.15 -10.03
N TRP A 739 3.49 -35.58 -9.44
CA TRP A 739 3.47 -36.74 -8.55
C TRP A 739 3.75 -38.05 -9.29
N PHE A 740 3.36 -38.16 -10.56
CA PHE A 740 3.70 -39.30 -11.41
C PHE A 740 5.21 -39.44 -11.58
N LEU A 741 5.92 -38.33 -11.82
CA LEU A 741 7.37 -38.33 -11.91
C LEU A 741 8.03 -38.55 -10.54
N ALA A 742 7.53 -37.89 -9.49
CA ALA A 742 8.05 -38.01 -8.13
C ALA A 742 7.96 -39.45 -7.60
N LEU A 743 6.85 -40.15 -7.83
CA LEU A 743 6.67 -41.57 -7.49
C LEU A 743 7.69 -42.45 -8.20
N ASN A 744 7.95 -42.22 -9.49
CA ASN A 744 8.95 -43.01 -10.23
C ASN A 744 10.39 -42.77 -9.75
N LEU A 745 10.69 -41.57 -9.25
CA LEU A 745 12.03 -41.21 -8.75
C LEU A 745 12.28 -41.60 -7.28
N ARG A 746 11.22 -41.68 -6.46
CA ARG A 746 11.35 -41.85 -5.00
C ARG A 746 10.83 -43.20 -4.48
N ALA A 747 9.91 -43.87 -5.17
CA ALA A 747 9.37 -45.14 -4.69
C ALA A 747 10.40 -46.27 -4.88
N HIS A 748 10.70 -46.99 -3.79
CA HIS A 748 11.74 -48.02 -3.75
C HIS A 748 11.20 -49.43 -4.07
N GLY A 749 9.89 -49.58 -4.27
CA GLY A 749 9.21 -50.87 -4.41
C GLY A 749 8.88 -51.52 -3.07
N ASN A 750 8.87 -50.77 -1.97
CA ASN A 750 8.55 -51.31 -0.65
C ASN A 750 7.03 -51.32 -0.44
N ALA A 751 6.42 -52.49 -0.57
CA ALA A 751 4.98 -52.71 -0.48
C ALA A 751 4.50 -53.19 0.91
N ALA A 752 5.38 -53.22 1.93
CA ALA A 752 5.06 -53.76 3.25
C ALA A 752 3.72 -53.22 3.80
N PRO A 753 2.83 -54.07 4.35
CA PRO A 753 3.02 -55.48 4.67
C PRO A 753 2.82 -56.46 3.50
N LEU A 754 2.44 -55.99 2.31
CA LEU A 754 2.23 -56.84 1.15
C LEU A 754 3.57 -57.22 0.48
N PRO A 755 3.66 -58.40 -0.15
CA PRO A 755 4.81 -58.75 -0.98
C PRO A 755 4.89 -57.83 -2.20
N TYR A 756 6.10 -57.51 -2.64
CA TYR A 756 6.30 -56.74 -3.87
C TYR A 756 5.90 -57.59 -5.09
N LEU A 757 4.89 -57.11 -5.81
CA LEU A 757 4.48 -57.62 -7.12
C LEU A 757 4.59 -56.46 -8.12
N PRO A 758 5.30 -56.63 -9.26
CA PRO A 758 5.36 -55.61 -10.30
C PRO A 758 3.95 -55.20 -10.72
N LEU A 759 3.72 -53.90 -10.92
CA LEU A 759 2.42 -53.29 -11.27
C LEU A 759 1.34 -53.30 -10.17
N LEU A 760 1.46 -54.12 -9.14
CA LEU A 760 0.48 -54.22 -8.04
C LEU A 760 0.96 -53.58 -6.74
N GLY A 761 2.19 -53.07 -6.70
CA GLY A 761 2.69 -52.29 -5.57
C GLY A 761 1.93 -50.96 -5.38
N PRO A 762 1.94 -50.38 -4.17
CA PRO A 762 1.19 -49.15 -3.87
C PRO A 762 1.58 -47.97 -4.76
N ALA A 763 2.87 -47.84 -5.10
CA ALA A 763 3.34 -46.82 -6.04
C ALA A 763 2.81 -47.05 -7.47
N ASP A 764 2.79 -48.31 -7.93
CA ASP A 764 2.34 -48.64 -9.29
C ASP A 764 0.82 -48.48 -9.45
N LEU A 765 0.04 -48.84 -8.42
CA LEU A 765 -1.40 -48.59 -8.39
C LEU A 765 -1.71 -47.08 -8.41
N ALA A 766 -0.96 -46.28 -7.65
CA ALA A 766 -1.10 -44.82 -7.67
C ALA A 766 -0.74 -44.23 -9.05
N LEU A 767 0.33 -44.73 -9.69
CA LEU A 767 0.72 -44.33 -11.05
C LEU A 767 -0.35 -44.70 -12.08
N ALA A 768 -0.95 -45.89 -11.98
CA ALA A 768 -2.05 -46.32 -12.85
C ALA A 768 -3.26 -45.39 -12.71
N LEU A 769 -3.65 -45.06 -11.47
CA LEU A 769 -4.76 -44.15 -11.20
C LEU A 769 -4.50 -42.72 -11.72
N LEU A 770 -3.27 -42.21 -11.53
CA LEU A 770 -2.84 -40.92 -12.08
C LEU A 770 -2.91 -40.92 -13.61
N PHE A 771 -2.45 -42.00 -14.26
CA PHE A 771 -2.49 -42.13 -15.71
C PHE A 771 -3.93 -42.13 -16.23
N VAL A 772 -4.83 -42.88 -15.59
CA VAL A 772 -6.26 -42.92 -15.92
C VAL A 772 -6.92 -41.54 -15.72
N ALA A 773 -6.65 -40.87 -14.61
CA ALA A 773 -7.21 -39.54 -14.33
C ALA A 773 -6.74 -38.48 -15.35
N LEU A 774 -5.46 -38.52 -15.74
CA LEU A 774 -4.90 -37.67 -16.79
C LEU A 774 -5.53 -37.97 -18.16
N PHE A 775 -5.67 -39.25 -18.49
CA PHE A 775 -6.23 -39.68 -19.77
C PHE A 775 -7.71 -39.28 -19.90
N ASP A 776 -8.51 -39.49 -18.86
CA ASP A 776 -9.91 -39.04 -18.80
C ASP A 776 -10.02 -37.51 -18.92
N TRP A 777 -9.14 -36.76 -18.23
CA TRP A 777 -9.06 -35.31 -18.39
C TRP A 777 -8.77 -34.90 -19.83
N TRP A 778 -7.80 -35.55 -20.48
CA TRP A 778 -7.45 -35.27 -21.88
C TRP A 778 -8.62 -35.52 -22.84
N LEU A 779 -9.32 -36.66 -22.70
CA LEU A 779 -10.51 -36.96 -23.51
C LEU A 779 -11.57 -35.86 -23.39
N ARG A 780 -11.77 -35.29 -22.19
CA ARG A 780 -12.72 -34.20 -21.96
C ARG A 780 -12.24 -32.87 -22.52
N VAL A 781 -10.94 -32.58 -22.47
CA VAL A 781 -10.37 -31.39 -23.12
C VAL A 781 -10.60 -31.44 -24.64
N GLN A 782 -10.49 -32.62 -25.26
CA GLN A 782 -10.78 -32.78 -26.68
C GLN A 782 -12.26 -32.59 -27.02
N ARG A 783 -13.17 -33.07 -26.14
CA ARG A 783 -14.62 -32.89 -26.30
C ARG A 783 -15.07 -31.44 -26.11
N THR A 784 -14.53 -30.73 -25.11
CA THR A 784 -15.03 -29.41 -24.68
C THR A 784 -14.25 -28.24 -25.25
N GLN A 785 -13.07 -28.49 -25.82
CA GLN A 785 -12.20 -27.50 -26.49
C GLN A 785 -12.07 -26.16 -25.74
N PRO A 786 -11.64 -26.17 -24.46
CA PRO A 786 -11.61 -24.96 -23.64
C PRO A 786 -10.64 -23.92 -24.26
N PRO A 787 -11.02 -22.62 -24.26
CA PRO A 787 -10.27 -21.56 -24.93
C PRO A 787 -8.88 -21.27 -24.31
N VAL A 788 -8.62 -21.81 -23.11
CA VAL A 788 -7.36 -21.61 -22.38
C VAL A 788 -6.21 -22.46 -22.98
N LEU A 789 -6.52 -23.53 -23.70
CA LEU A 789 -5.53 -24.50 -24.21
C LEU A 789 -5.42 -24.41 -25.74
N SER A 790 -4.23 -24.04 -26.24
CA SER A 790 -3.94 -23.84 -27.66
C SER A 790 -3.97 -25.15 -28.46
N GLY A 791 -4.16 -25.08 -29.78
CA GLY A 791 -4.12 -26.25 -30.66
C GLY A 791 -2.78 -26.98 -30.67
N ALA A 792 -1.67 -26.24 -30.55
CA ALA A 792 -0.32 -26.81 -30.46
C ALA A 792 -0.13 -27.65 -29.18
N TRP A 793 -0.71 -27.21 -28.05
CA TRP A 793 -0.68 -27.98 -26.81
C TRP A 793 -1.38 -29.33 -26.99
N ARG A 794 -2.53 -29.37 -27.68
CA ARG A 794 -3.29 -30.61 -27.95
C ARG A 794 -2.49 -31.62 -28.78
N ALA A 795 -1.70 -31.14 -29.74
CA ALA A 795 -0.82 -31.99 -30.56
C ALA A 795 0.36 -32.59 -29.77
N ALA A 796 0.78 -31.94 -28.69
CA ALA A 796 1.87 -32.40 -27.82
C ALA A 796 1.41 -33.38 -26.72
N VAL A 797 0.10 -33.56 -26.49
CA VAL A 797 -0.38 -34.41 -25.39
C VAL A 797 -0.16 -35.90 -25.67
N VAL A 798 -0.38 -36.38 -26.89
CA VAL A 798 -0.15 -37.79 -27.26
C VAL A 798 1.31 -38.21 -27.04
N PRO A 799 2.34 -37.48 -27.53
CA PRO A 799 3.72 -37.82 -27.21
C PRO A 799 4.05 -37.67 -25.72
N ALA A 800 3.39 -36.77 -24.99
CA ALA A 800 3.56 -36.66 -23.54
C ALA A 800 3.04 -37.91 -22.80
N PHE A 801 1.88 -38.47 -23.16
CA PHE A 801 1.40 -39.74 -22.59
C PHE A 801 2.32 -40.91 -22.92
N ALA A 802 2.86 -40.96 -24.14
CA ALA A 802 3.85 -41.97 -24.52
C ALA A 802 5.13 -41.84 -23.68
N ALA A 803 5.60 -40.62 -23.43
CA ALA A 803 6.74 -40.37 -22.55
C ALA A 803 6.46 -40.77 -21.09
N LEU A 804 5.28 -40.45 -20.54
CA LEU A 804 4.88 -40.87 -19.19
C LEU A 804 4.79 -42.39 -19.07
N ALA A 805 4.21 -43.07 -20.06
CA ALA A 805 4.16 -44.53 -20.11
C ALA A 805 5.57 -45.14 -20.15
N PHE A 806 6.48 -44.54 -20.94
CA PHE A 806 7.89 -44.96 -20.98
C PHE A 806 8.59 -44.75 -19.62
N VAL A 807 8.39 -43.60 -18.96
CA VAL A 807 8.94 -43.33 -17.62
C VAL A 807 8.41 -44.35 -16.60
N TRP A 808 7.12 -44.66 -16.65
CA TRP A 808 6.52 -45.66 -15.75
C TRP A 808 7.09 -47.05 -15.97
N LEU A 809 7.23 -47.49 -17.23
CA LEU A 809 7.86 -48.76 -17.58
C LEU A 809 9.28 -48.86 -16.98
N ASN A 810 10.09 -47.80 -17.15
CA ASN A 810 11.43 -47.75 -16.57
C ASN A 810 11.39 -47.81 -15.03
N GLY A 811 10.45 -47.10 -14.40
CA GLY A 811 10.27 -47.14 -12.94
C GLY A 811 9.89 -48.54 -12.43
N VAL A 812 9.00 -49.25 -13.13
CA VAL A 812 8.63 -50.64 -12.80
C VAL A 812 9.84 -51.56 -12.89
N LEU A 813 10.68 -51.40 -13.91
CA LEU A 813 11.91 -52.19 -14.08
C LEU A 813 12.91 -51.90 -12.96
N VAL A 814 13.11 -50.63 -12.62
CA VAL A 814 14.00 -50.23 -11.50
C VAL A 814 13.50 -50.85 -10.20
N ARG A 815 12.22 -50.70 -9.86
CA ARG A 815 11.64 -51.28 -8.63
C ARG A 815 11.73 -52.80 -8.62
N SER A 816 11.47 -53.47 -9.76
CA SER A 816 11.57 -54.92 -9.88
C SER A 816 12.97 -55.43 -9.60
N VAL A 817 13.99 -54.80 -10.19
CA VAL A 817 15.39 -55.20 -9.98
C VAL A 817 15.86 -54.87 -8.56
N VAL A 818 15.46 -53.72 -8.00
CA VAL A 818 15.78 -53.37 -6.61
C VAL A 818 15.26 -54.40 -5.62
N GLN A 819 14.03 -54.89 -5.83
CA GLN A 819 13.40 -55.87 -4.95
C GLN A 819 13.92 -57.29 -5.15
N TRP A 820 14.09 -57.74 -6.40
CA TRP A 820 14.48 -59.12 -6.70
C TRP A 820 15.99 -59.36 -6.73
N ALA A 821 16.80 -58.36 -7.10
CA ALA A 821 18.26 -58.45 -7.10
C ALA A 821 18.90 -57.77 -5.88
N HIS A 822 18.08 -57.32 -4.91
CA HIS A 822 18.50 -56.69 -3.65
C HIS A 822 19.50 -55.52 -3.83
N VAL A 823 19.36 -54.76 -4.92
CA VAL A 823 20.21 -53.60 -5.22
C VAL A 823 19.76 -52.42 -4.36
N PRO A 824 20.65 -51.77 -3.59
CA PRO A 824 20.29 -50.57 -2.83
C PRO A 824 19.74 -49.47 -3.74
N PHE A 825 18.61 -48.87 -3.38
CA PHE A 825 18.05 -47.74 -4.13
C PHE A 825 18.86 -46.47 -3.87
N ARG A 826 20.02 -46.37 -4.52
CA ARG A 826 20.90 -45.19 -4.54
C ARG A 826 21.43 -45.03 -5.94
N ALA A 827 21.55 -43.78 -6.41
CA ALA A 827 21.91 -43.49 -7.80
C ALA A 827 23.17 -44.24 -8.28
N GLY A 828 24.24 -44.26 -7.47
CA GLY A 828 25.47 -45.00 -7.79
C GLY A 828 25.25 -46.52 -7.88
N ALA A 829 24.60 -47.13 -6.87
CA ALA A 829 24.33 -48.56 -6.87
C ALA A 829 23.40 -49.02 -8.00
N LEU A 830 22.44 -48.18 -8.41
CA LEU A 830 21.60 -48.44 -9.58
C LEU A 830 22.42 -48.35 -10.88
N TRP A 831 23.30 -47.36 -10.99
CA TRP A 831 24.15 -47.19 -12.17
C TRP A 831 25.07 -48.39 -12.39
N ASP A 832 25.71 -48.86 -11.32
CA ASP A 832 26.69 -49.95 -11.34
C ASP A 832 26.05 -51.35 -11.43
N SER A 833 24.70 -51.44 -11.39
CA SER A 833 23.97 -52.71 -11.38
C SER A 833 23.85 -53.33 -12.77
N THR A 834 24.64 -54.36 -13.04
CA THR A 834 24.55 -55.19 -14.26
C THR A 834 23.13 -55.69 -14.58
N PRO A 835 22.36 -56.29 -13.63
CA PRO A 835 21.01 -56.77 -13.95
C PRO A 835 20.06 -55.63 -14.31
N LEU A 836 20.21 -54.43 -13.72
CA LEU A 836 19.40 -53.27 -14.08
C LEU A 836 19.74 -52.77 -15.48
N GLN A 837 21.03 -52.65 -15.80
CA GLN A 837 21.47 -52.17 -17.11
C GLN A 837 21.01 -53.09 -18.24
N ALA A 838 21.12 -54.41 -18.04
CA ALA A 838 20.61 -55.41 -18.97
C ALA A 838 19.09 -55.32 -19.16
N ALA A 839 18.32 -55.26 -18.06
CA ALA A 839 16.86 -55.16 -18.11
C ALA A 839 16.38 -53.90 -18.86
N LEU A 840 17.03 -52.75 -18.62
CA LEU A 840 16.74 -51.51 -19.33
C LEU A 840 17.05 -51.63 -20.84
N SER A 841 18.21 -52.17 -21.22
CA SER A 841 18.60 -52.30 -22.63
C SER A 841 17.69 -53.26 -23.41
N ILE A 842 17.32 -54.40 -22.80
CA ILE A 842 16.36 -55.35 -23.38
C ILE A 842 15.00 -54.66 -23.55
N SER A 843 14.51 -53.97 -22.52
CA SER A 843 13.22 -53.28 -22.57
C SER A 843 13.19 -52.20 -23.64
N TRP A 844 14.21 -51.34 -23.73
CA TRP A 844 14.26 -50.26 -24.72
C TRP A 844 14.31 -50.81 -26.15
N THR A 845 15.03 -51.92 -26.37
CA THR A 845 15.08 -52.60 -27.66
C THR A 845 13.70 -53.15 -28.04
N LEU A 846 13.01 -53.85 -27.12
CA LEU A 846 11.67 -54.38 -27.36
C LEU A 846 10.65 -53.27 -27.64
N VAL A 847 10.69 -52.18 -26.87
CA VAL A 847 9.83 -51.00 -27.07
C VAL A 847 10.10 -50.36 -28.43
N ALA A 848 11.37 -50.19 -28.82
CA ALA A 848 11.74 -49.61 -30.10
C ALA A 848 11.25 -50.49 -31.27
N LEU A 849 11.52 -51.79 -31.24
CA LEU A 849 11.09 -52.72 -32.30
C LEU A 849 9.56 -52.82 -32.40
N GLY A 850 8.87 -52.93 -31.27
CA GLY A 850 7.40 -52.95 -31.23
C GLY A 850 6.78 -51.66 -31.76
N ALA A 851 7.32 -50.50 -31.37
CA ALA A 851 6.87 -49.20 -31.85
C ALA A 851 7.16 -48.99 -33.35
N MET A 852 8.30 -49.44 -33.86
CA MET A 852 8.61 -49.44 -35.30
C MET A 852 7.63 -50.30 -36.10
N ALA A 853 7.40 -51.54 -35.66
CA ALA A 853 6.47 -52.46 -36.31
C ALA A 853 5.05 -51.88 -36.35
N TRP A 854 4.56 -51.37 -35.21
CA TRP A 854 3.25 -50.72 -35.13
C TRP A 854 3.15 -49.48 -36.01
N SER A 855 4.19 -48.64 -36.02
CA SER A 855 4.24 -47.42 -36.83
C SER A 855 4.27 -47.71 -38.34
N THR A 856 4.94 -48.80 -38.75
CA THR A 856 4.98 -49.26 -40.14
C THR A 856 3.61 -49.76 -40.58
N GLN A 857 2.94 -50.58 -39.76
CA GLN A 857 1.58 -51.07 -40.04
C GLN A 857 0.54 -49.95 -40.13
N ARG A 858 0.71 -48.86 -39.38
CA ARG A 858 -0.22 -47.71 -39.33
C ARG A 858 0.21 -46.53 -40.23
N ALA A 859 1.31 -46.67 -40.99
CA ALA A 859 1.92 -45.62 -41.80
C ALA A 859 2.25 -44.31 -41.03
N TYR A 860 2.57 -44.41 -39.73
CA TYR A 860 2.90 -43.24 -38.90
C TYR A 860 4.39 -42.94 -38.90
N ARG A 861 4.79 -41.88 -39.61
CA ARG A 861 6.20 -41.50 -39.73
C ARG A 861 6.83 -40.96 -38.43
N ARG A 862 6.13 -40.13 -37.66
CA ARG A 862 6.70 -39.48 -36.45
C ARG A 862 7.05 -40.49 -35.33
N PRO A 863 6.17 -41.43 -34.93
CA PRO A 863 6.50 -42.42 -33.92
C PRO A 863 7.56 -43.43 -34.41
N TRP A 864 7.61 -43.74 -35.72
CA TRP A 864 8.67 -44.58 -36.30
C TRP A 864 10.05 -43.95 -36.09
N ILE A 865 10.21 -42.66 -36.39
CA ILE A 865 11.47 -41.93 -36.19
C ILE A 865 11.86 -41.89 -34.69
N ALA A 866 10.89 -41.68 -33.79
CA ALA A 866 11.15 -41.70 -32.36
C ALA A 866 11.62 -43.10 -31.88
N ALA A 867 11.03 -44.17 -32.41
CA ALA A 867 11.45 -45.54 -32.13
C ALA A 867 12.86 -45.85 -32.67
N ALA A 868 13.20 -45.34 -33.88
CA ALA A 868 14.55 -45.41 -34.44
C ALA A 868 15.58 -44.68 -33.60
N ALA A 869 15.23 -43.49 -33.10
CA ALA A 869 16.10 -42.75 -32.19
C ALA A 869 16.31 -43.52 -30.87
N LEU A 870 15.28 -44.11 -30.28
CA LEU A 870 15.40 -44.93 -29.07
C LEU A 870 16.29 -46.16 -29.28
N LEU A 871 16.17 -46.84 -30.43
CA LEU A 871 17.05 -47.96 -30.78
C LEU A 871 18.51 -47.50 -30.90
N GLY A 872 18.75 -46.37 -31.57
CA GLY A 872 20.08 -45.75 -31.66
C GLY A 872 20.66 -45.39 -30.28
N VAL A 873 19.85 -44.81 -29.39
CA VAL A 873 20.25 -44.52 -28.00
C VAL A 873 20.59 -45.79 -27.24
N THR A 874 19.83 -46.87 -27.42
CA THR A 874 20.10 -48.17 -26.78
C THR A 874 21.44 -48.74 -27.24
N VAL A 875 21.74 -48.65 -28.53
CA VAL A 875 23.02 -49.06 -29.11
C VAL A 875 24.18 -48.23 -28.55
N VAL A 876 24.04 -46.91 -28.50
CA VAL A 876 25.05 -46.02 -27.90
C VAL A 876 25.25 -46.33 -26.41
N LYS A 877 24.17 -46.58 -25.66
CA LYS A 877 24.22 -46.95 -24.25
C LYS A 877 24.98 -48.27 -24.05
N LEU A 878 24.69 -49.28 -24.86
CA LEU A 878 25.40 -50.56 -24.85
C LEU A 878 26.91 -50.31 -25.04
N PHE A 879 27.28 -49.43 -25.97
CA PHE A 879 28.69 -49.06 -26.13
C PHE A 879 29.26 -48.33 -24.91
N ILE A 880 28.60 -47.33 -24.34
CA ILE A 880 29.15 -46.54 -23.22
C ILE A 880 29.30 -47.38 -21.94
N VAL A 881 28.27 -48.17 -21.62
CA VAL A 881 28.20 -48.94 -20.37
C VAL A 881 29.01 -50.25 -20.51
N ASP A 882 28.86 -50.98 -21.62
CA ASP A 882 29.49 -52.30 -21.78
C ASP A 882 30.91 -52.26 -22.39
N LEU A 883 31.36 -51.22 -23.14
CA LEU A 883 32.78 -51.14 -23.55
C LEU A 883 33.74 -50.88 -22.40
N SER A 884 33.24 -50.32 -21.28
CA SER A 884 34.08 -49.98 -20.14
C SER A 884 34.67 -51.20 -19.44
N THR A 885 34.04 -52.38 -19.62
CA THR A 885 34.39 -53.65 -18.96
C THR A 885 34.91 -54.74 -19.92
N LEU A 886 34.77 -54.56 -21.23
CA LEU A 886 35.15 -55.56 -22.25
C LEU A 886 36.60 -55.41 -22.75
N SER A 887 37.24 -56.54 -23.08
CA SER A 887 38.55 -56.59 -23.76
C SER A 887 38.44 -56.13 -25.23
N THR A 888 39.52 -55.60 -25.80
CA THR A 888 39.53 -54.97 -27.15
C THR A 888 38.94 -55.85 -28.26
N GLY A 889 39.10 -57.17 -28.20
CA GLY A 889 38.52 -58.12 -29.17
C GLY A 889 37.00 -58.30 -29.03
N ALA A 890 36.47 -58.30 -27.81
CA ALA A 890 35.03 -58.38 -27.58
C ALA A 890 34.30 -57.11 -28.07
N LYS A 891 34.97 -55.95 -28.06
CA LYS A 891 34.44 -54.70 -28.62
C LYS A 891 34.13 -54.84 -30.10
N ILE A 892 35.08 -55.39 -30.88
CA ILE A 892 34.96 -55.55 -32.34
C ILE A 892 33.82 -56.53 -32.69
N GLY A 893 33.69 -57.64 -31.96
CA GLY A 893 32.60 -58.61 -32.14
C GLY A 893 31.21 -58.00 -31.89
N THR A 894 31.06 -57.21 -30.82
CA THR A 894 29.81 -56.51 -30.51
C THR A 894 29.46 -55.46 -31.58
N PHE A 895 30.45 -54.72 -32.12
CA PHE A 895 30.21 -53.79 -33.23
C PHE A 895 29.65 -54.49 -34.48
N LEU A 896 30.14 -55.69 -34.79
CA LEU A 896 29.70 -56.44 -35.98
C LEU A 896 28.28 -57.00 -35.80
N VAL A 897 27.96 -57.54 -34.62
CA VAL A 897 26.63 -58.08 -34.30
C VAL A 897 25.58 -56.96 -34.22
N VAL A 898 25.89 -55.84 -33.57
CA VAL A 898 24.98 -54.69 -33.50
C VAL A 898 24.77 -54.06 -34.88
N GLY A 899 25.82 -53.95 -35.69
CA GLY A 899 25.73 -53.49 -37.08
C GLY A 899 24.83 -54.40 -37.94
N ALA A 900 24.97 -55.73 -37.80
CA ALA A 900 24.11 -56.70 -38.47
C ALA A 900 22.65 -56.61 -38.00
N LEU A 901 22.41 -56.41 -36.70
CA LEU A 901 21.07 -56.27 -36.14
C LEU A 901 20.37 -55.01 -36.68
N LEU A 902 21.07 -53.88 -36.78
CA LEU A 902 20.54 -52.64 -37.35
C LEU A 902 20.20 -52.78 -38.84
N LEU A 903 20.99 -53.54 -39.59
CA LEU A 903 20.73 -53.88 -40.99
C LEU A 903 19.46 -54.72 -41.16
N VAL A 904 19.26 -55.73 -40.32
CA VAL A 904 18.05 -56.57 -40.33
C VAL A 904 16.80 -55.74 -39.96
N VAL A 905 16.90 -54.87 -38.96
CA VAL A 905 15.78 -53.98 -38.57
C VAL A 905 15.43 -52.99 -39.69
N GLY A 906 16.44 -52.44 -40.38
CA GLY A 906 16.24 -51.56 -41.54
C GLY A 906 15.57 -52.25 -42.73
N TYR A 907 15.73 -53.58 -42.87
CA TYR A 907 15.06 -54.38 -43.89
C TYR A 907 13.60 -54.73 -43.53
N VAL A 908 13.32 -55.06 -42.25
CA VAL A 908 12.00 -55.53 -41.81
C VAL A 908 11.00 -54.40 -41.56
N SER A 909 11.46 -53.19 -41.24
CA SER A 909 10.59 -52.05 -40.91
C SER A 909 10.99 -50.79 -41.70
N PRO A 910 10.61 -50.69 -42.99
CA PRO A 910 10.93 -49.52 -43.81
C PRO A 910 10.19 -48.26 -43.34
N VAL A 911 10.81 -47.09 -43.53
CA VAL A 911 10.25 -45.79 -43.12
C VAL A 911 8.95 -45.50 -43.89
N PRO A 912 7.83 -45.16 -43.22
CA PRO A 912 6.61 -44.74 -43.90
C PRO A 912 6.83 -43.49 -44.77
N PRO A 913 6.24 -43.41 -45.98
CA PRO A 913 6.43 -42.28 -46.90
C PRO A 913 5.93 -40.96 -46.28
N ALA A 914 6.58 -39.85 -46.62
CA ALA A 914 6.13 -38.52 -46.21
C ALA A 914 4.87 -38.15 -47.01
N VAL A 915 3.76 -37.88 -46.32
CA VAL A 915 2.57 -37.30 -46.96
C VAL A 915 2.98 -35.94 -47.51
N ALA A 916 2.94 -35.78 -48.84
CA ALA A 916 3.07 -34.48 -49.47
C ALA A 916 1.88 -33.62 -49.05
N GLU A 917 2.12 -32.46 -48.44
CA GLU A 917 1.10 -31.42 -48.30
C GLU A 917 0.73 -30.95 -49.71
N SER A 918 -0.28 -31.57 -50.30
CA SER A 918 -0.94 -31.06 -51.50
C SER A 918 -1.71 -29.81 -51.09
N GLY A 919 -1.20 -28.66 -51.53
CA GLY A 919 -2.03 -27.49 -51.71
C GLY A 919 -3.19 -27.79 -52.67
N ASP A 920 -4.32 -27.15 -52.37
CA ASP A 920 -5.50 -26.97 -53.19
C ASP A 920 -6.49 -28.14 -53.39
N GLY A 921 -7.79 -27.82 -53.21
CA GLY A 921 -8.90 -28.64 -53.72
C GLY A 921 -9.97 -29.11 -52.73
N ARG A 922 -10.96 -28.25 -52.48
CA ARG A 922 -12.40 -28.53 -52.24
C ARG A 922 -12.83 -29.98 -51.91
N ALA A 923 -13.41 -30.17 -50.72
CA ALA A 923 -14.74 -30.78 -50.47
C ALA A 923 -15.10 -30.65 -48.99
#